data_AF-A0A1S1V4V8-F1
#
_entry.id   AF-A0A1S1V4V8-F1
#
_cell.length_a   1.000
_cell.length_b   1.000
_cell.length_c   1.000
_cell.angle_alpha   90.00
_cell.angle_beta   90.00
_cell.angle_gamma   90.00
#
_symmetry.space_group_name_H-M   'P 1'
#
loop_
_entity.id
_entity.type
_entity.pdbx_description
1 polymer ?
#
loop_
_entity_poly.entity_id
_entity_poly.type
_entity_poly.pdbx_seq_one_letter_code
_entity_poly.pdbx_strand_id
1 'polypeptide(L)'
;MKFKKISTQIILSIVLVSVVLSLTIIGISSQRSSRLLEEEAMKNVGLLTSANKEKLDLVLEKASSSVNGLSPVISGIVEKDRLGEAGYLDSVDQTISGIVEETASKTKALSLYFYFDPNLIGGSRNISFSSKDGKAVRNAQLPMESFDKNDPGMDWFYKPIERKVGYWSDPYYWEPHKRDIVSYTIPVYSGDTLLGVMGADIDFSIFNNAINNISVYDTGYASLISSELEFLVHPEYSIEDTLESVGLGDLASVVKSRALGTGEFKLEGKDEIVGYGELQNGQLILTVVPKSEVLEKANDMSNTLMAVAAGAILLSIGVGLVVGKLISKPILQVSGLAITTANLDLRYDDSYDNLLDRKDEIGKMANAFSEMRGSLRDLSLNLDEIVDKVSGDAKVLASTTEESSASIEELAASADELTSASNNQLDTTANGMEMLNALANHIRETVEEADNVKDVISGVGESSKAGKESLEKLTERIQSTLSSTLMLVKDIDDLSKKSENIGDIIETIKSISNQTNLLALNASIEAARAGEAGRGFAVVAEEIRKLAEESEESTQSIRTIVEEMQKSICVVEREMNEASEVVESTSESSSEVSATFQEIEESVSRAAETTDLFIDRIMNIRGDKEALIESMEEIASVTKDNVSSTEEMSASIEEQTASMEEVSTMATELEAIAEKLKVEVDKITL
;
A
#
# COMPACT_ATOMS: atom_id res chain seq x y z
N MET A 1 0.43 -37.81 25.83
CA MET A 1 0.90 -36.89 26.89
C MET A 1 1.25 -35.55 26.24
N LYS A 2 0.42 -34.51 26.38
CA LYS A 2 0.68 -33.19 25.74
C LYS A 2 1.75 -32.44 26.55
N PHE A 3 3.01 -32.54 26.14
CA PHE A 3 4.11 -31.83 26.79
C PHE A 3 4.04 -30.34 26.43
N LYS A 4 3.92 -29.47 27.46
CA LYS A 4 3.65 -28.02 27.31
C LYS A 4 4.88 -27.14 27.01
N LYS A 5 6.10 -27.66 27.10
CA LYS A 5 7.34 -26.87 26.93
C LYS A 5 8.17 -27.38 25.74
N ILE A 6 8.59 -26.46 24.88
CA ILE A 6 9.40 -26.73 23.69
C ILE A 6 10.71 -27.45 24.05
N SER A 7 11.38 -27.04 25.13
CA SER A 7 12.58 -27.71 25.63
C SER A 7 12.36 -29.20 25.94
N THR A 8 11.20 -29.56 26.50
CA THR A 8 10.87 -30.95 26.83
C THR A 8 10.65 -31.78 25.58
N GLN A 9 10.04 -31.21 24.53
CA GLN A 9 9.82 -31.91 23.26
C GLN A 9 11.16 -32.19 22.55
N ILE A 10 12.06 -31.21 22.50
CA ILE A 10 13.39 -31.35 21.89
C ILE A 10 14.21 -32.46 22.57
N ILE A 11 14.24 -32.47 23.91
CA ILE A 11 14.97 -33.51 24.68
C ILE A 11 14.39 -34.90 24.39
N LEU A 12 13.06 -35.03 24.41
CA LEU A 12 12.40 -36.33 24.21
C LEU A 12 12.66 -36.87 22.80
N SER A 13 12.64 -36.02 21.77
CA SER A 13 12.91 -36.40 20.39
C SER A 13 14.35 -36.91 20.20
N ILE A 14 15.34 -36.22 20.77
CA ILE A 14 16.76 -36.62 20.67
C ILE A 14 16.99 -37.97 21.38
N VAL A 15 16.45 -38.13 22.58
CA VAL A 15 16.60 -39.36 23.36
C VAL A 15 15.90 -40.54 22.68
N LEU A 16 14.67 -40.35 22.17
CA LEU A 16 13.91 -41.41 21.48
C LEU A 16 14.68 -41.95 20.26
N VAL A 17 15.24 -41.06 19.43
CA VAL A 17 16.01 -41.44 18.24
C VAL A 17 17.28 -42.21 18.63
N SER A 18 17.99 -41.78 19.67
CA SER A 18 19.21 -42.46 20.14
C SER A 18 18.97 -43.88 20.65
N VAL A 19 17.84 -44.11 21.34
CA VAL A 19 17.47 -45.41 21.90
C VAL A 19 17.09 -46.40 20.79
N VAL A 20 16.30 -45.96 19.81
CA VAL A 20 15.87 -46.81 18.68
C VAL A 20 17.07 -47.23 17.81
N LEU A 21 17.99 -46.31 17.51
CA LEU A 21 19.22 -46.62 16.77
C LEU A 21 20.13 -47.60 17.52
N SER A 22 20.28 -47.43 18.84
CA SER A 22 21.15 -48.30 19.63
C SER A 22 20.61 -49.73 19.72
N LEU A 23 19.30 -49.91 19.91
CA LEU A 23 18.68 -51.24 19.99
C LEU A 23 18.69 -51.99 18.66
N THR A 24 18.49 -51.29 17.55
CA THR A 24 18.51 -51.89 16.20
C THR A 24 19.90 -52.37 15.80
N ILE A 25 20.96 -51.61 16.13
CA ILE A 25 22.35 -51.99 15.83
C ILE A 25 22.79 -53.23 16.63
N ILE A 26 22.41 -53.34 17.91
CA ILE A 26 22.74 -54.49 18.76
C ILE A 26 22.10 -55.77 18.21
N GLY A 27 20.80 -55.73 17.89
CA GLY A 27 20.07 -56.92 17.42
C GLY A 27 20.61 -57.49 16.11
N ILE A 28 20.87 -56.63 15.12
CA ILE A 28 21.37 -57.06 13.81
C ILE A 28 22.79 -57.60 13.90
N SER A 29 23.65 -56.97 14.70
CA SER A 29 25.07 -57.35 14.79
C SER A 29 25.27 -58.67 15.54
N SER A 30 24.52 -58.89 16.62
CA SER A 30 24.58 -60.13 17.40
C SER A 30 24.15 -61.35 16.57
N GLN A 31 23.02 -61.23 15.86
CA GLN A 31 22.48 -62.33 15.07
C GLN A 31 23.36 -62.68 13.85
N ARG A 32 23.99 -61.67 13.23
CA ARG A 32 24.90 -61.88 12.09
C ARG A 32 26.23 -62.51 12.53
N SER A 33 26.72 -62.17 13.72
CA SER A 33 27.98 -62.71 14.23
C SER A 33 27.92 -64.21 14.51
N SER A 34 26.87 -64.69 15.17
CA SER A 34 26.77 -66.12 15.52
C SER A 34 26.71 -67.01 14.28
N ARG A 35 25.97 -66.58 13.25
CA ARG A 35 25.86 -67.34 11.99
C ARG A 35 27.18 -67.44 11.23
N LEU A 36 27.97 -66.37 11.22
CA LEU A 36 29.28 -66.34 10.55
C LEU A 36 30.32 -67.23 11.25
N LEU A 37 30.29 -67.28 12.59
CA LEU A 37 31.22 -68.11 13.37
C LEU A 37 30.94 -69.60 13.20
N GLU A 38 29.67 -69.99 13.10
CA GLU A 38 29.25 -71.37 12.84
C GLU A 38 29.67 -71.86 11.44
N GLU A 39 29.39 -71.06 10.40
CA GLU A 39 29.81 -71.36 9.02
C GLU A 39 31.35 -71.52 8.91
N GLU A 40 32.11 -70.65 9.57
CA GLU A 40 33.58 -70.70 9.55
C GLU A 40 34.13 -71.93 10.31
N ALA A 41 33.48 -72.34 11.41
CA ALA A 41 33.90 -73.53 12.15
C ALA A 41 33.63 -74.83 11.38
N MET A 42 32.46 -74.98 10.76
CA MET A 42 32.17 -76.15 9.91
C MET A 42 33.22 -76.28 8.81
N LYS A 43 33.56 -75.17 8.15
CA LYS A 43 34.60 -75.14 7.11
C LYS A 43 35.98 -75.57 7.63
N ASN A 44 36.40 -75.07 8.79
CA ASN A 44 37.70 -75.40 9.37
C ASN A 44 37.80 -76.87 9.80
N VAL A 45 36.74 -77.41 10.40
CA VAL A 45 36.66 -78.84 10.76
C VAL A 45 36.78 -79.70 9.50
N GLY A 46 36.04 -79.38 8.44
CA GLY A 46 36.11 -80.12 7.17
C GLY A 46 37.50 -80.08 6.52
N LEU A 47 38.17 -78.93 6.53
CA LEU A 47 39.55 -78.80 6.04
C LEU A 47 40.52 -79.67 6.85
N LEU A 48 40.35 -79.71 8.17
CA LEU A 48 41.19 -80.52 9.06
C LEU A 48 40.98 -82.02 8.82
N THR A 49 39.73 -82.47 8.63
CA THR A 49 39.44 -83.86 8.26
C THR A 49 40.09 -84.21 6.92
N SER A 50 39.92 -83.36 5.91
CA SER A 50 40.47 -83.58 4.56
C SER A 50 41.99 -83.74 4.59
N ALA A 51 42.69 -82.84 5.29
CA ALA A 51 44.14 -82.86 5.36
C ALA A 51 44.69 -84.10 6.07
N ASN A 52 43.97 -84.62 7.07
CA ASN A 52 44.39 -85.84 7.78
C ASN A 52 43.99 -87.12 7.04
N LYS A 53 42.85 -87.13 6.34
CA LYS A 53 42.46 -88.18 5.41
C LYS A 53 43.56 -88.42 4.36
N GLU A 54 44.01 -87.39 3.66
CA GLU A 54 45.04 -87.50 2.62
C GLU A 54 46.37 -88.07 3.15
N LYS A 55 46.76 -87.70 4.39
CA LYS A 55 47.98 -88.24 5.03
C LYS A 55 47.90 -89.74 5.28
N LEU A 56 46.74 -90.24 5.73
CA LEU A 56 46.54 -91.66 6.01
C LEU A 56 46.42 -92.48 4.73
N ASP A 57 45.72 -91.95 3.72
CA ASP A 57 45.64 -92.56 2.39
C ASP A 57 47.01 -92.77 1.76
N LEU A 58 47.93 -91.81 1.92
CA LEU A 58 49.30 -91.93 1.40
C LEU A 58 50.07 -93.11 2.01
N VAL A 59 49.76 -93.49 3.26
CA VAL A 59 50.37 -94.66 3.92
C VAL A 59 49.81 -95.95 3.32
N LEU A 60 48.48 -96.01 3.16
CA LEU A 60 47.78 -97.15 2.56
C LEU A 60 48.21 -97.38 1.10
N GLU A 61 48.25 -96.32 0.29
CA GLU A 61 48.59 -96.37 -1.13
C GLU A 61 50.01 -96.90 -1.37
N LYS A 62 50.98 -96.54 -0.52
CA LYS A 62 52.37 -97.02 -0.64
C LYS A 62 52.48 -98.52 -0.39
N ALA A 63 51.76 -99.04 0.59
CA ALA A 63 51.75 -100.47 0.87
C ALA A 63 51.06 -101.25 -0.25
N SER A 64 49.87 -100.81 -0.68
CA SER A 64 49.13 -101.50 -1.74
C SER A 64 49.82 -101.45 -3.10
N SER A 65 50.43 -100.31 -3.47
CA SER A 65 51.20 -100.17 -4.71
C SER A 65 52.39 -101.15 -4.76
N SER A 66 53.06 -101.36 -3.63
CA SER A 66 54.21 -102.27 -3.55
C SER A 66 53.82 -103.74 -3.75
N VAL A 67 52.70 -104.15 -3.17
CA VAL A 67 52.14 -105.50 -3.34
C VAL A 67 51.66 -105.71 -4.78
N ASN A 68 50.88 -104.75 -5.31
CA ASN A 68 50.36 -104.82 -6.67
C ASN A 68 51.45 -104.81 -7.74
N GLY A 69 52.55 -104.07 -7.53
CA GLY A 69 53.67 -104.02 -8.46
C GLY A 69 54.48 -105.32 -8.53
N LEU A 70 54.57 -106.06 -7.43
CA LEU A 70 55.38 -107.29 -7.36
C LEU A 70 54.63 -108.56 -7.77
N SER A 71 53.31 -108.60 -7.63
CA SER A 71 52.52 -109.79 -8.00
C SER A 71 52.76 -110.28 -9.44
N PRO A 72 52.76 -109.41 -10.49
CA PRO A 72 53.06 -109.84 -11.85
C PRO A 72 54.49 -110.38 -12.00
N VAL A 73 55.45 -109.82 -11.25
CA VAL A 73 56.85 -110.24 -11.26
C VAL A 73 56.98 -111.65 -10.68
N ILE A 74 56.32 -111.91 -9.54
CA ILE A 74 56.29 -113.23 -8.92
C ILE A 74 55.59 -114.24 -9.83
N SER A 75 54.42 -113.89 -10.39
CA SER A 75 53.69 -114.72 -11.34
C SER A 75 54.53 -115.12 -12.55
N GLY A 76 55.36 -114.21 -13.08
CA GLY A 76 56.22 -114.48 -14.23
C GLY A 76 57.47 -115.31 -13.93
N ILE A 77 57.97 -115.30 -12.69
CA ILE A 77 59.18 -116.07 -12.29
C ILE A 77 58.84 -117.51 -11.93
N VAL A 78 57.68 -117.73 -11.30
CA VAL A 78 57.27 -119.06 -10.82
C VAL A 78 56.66 -119.88 -11.96
N GLU A 79 57.43 -120.81 -12.52
CA GLU A 79 56.94 -121.75 -13.54
C GLU A 79 56.23 -122.94 -12.87
N LYS A 80 54.90 -122.96 -12.95
CA LYS A 80 54.07 -123.97 -12.24
C LYS A 80 54.45 -125.42 -12.54
N ASP A 81 54.85 -125.73 -13.78
CA ASP A 81 55.10 -127.10 -14.23
C ASP A 81 56.40 -127.69 -13.65
N ARG A 82 57.25 -126.84 -13.08
CA ARG A 82 58.57 -127.23 -12.52
C ARG A 82 58.59 -127.29 -11.00
N LEU A 83 57.48 -126.98 -10.33
CA LEU A 83 57.40 -126.96 -8.86
C LEU A 83 57.74 -128.30 -8.19
N GLY A 84 57.57 -129.42 -8.90
CA GLY A 84 57.96 -130.76 -8.43
C GLY A 84 59.43 -131.15 -8.66
N GLU A 85 60.22 -130.34 -9.39
CA GLU A 85 61.65 -130.61 -9.63
C GLU A 85 62.47 -130.37 -8.36
N ALA A 86 63.30 -131.34 -7.97
CA ALA A 86 64.17 -131.22 -6.80
C ALA A 86 65.11 -130.01 -6.93
N GLY A 87 65.02 -129.08 -5.98
CA GLY A 87 65.83 -127.85 -5.93
C GLY A 87 65.26 -126.64 -6.67
N TYR A 88 64.18 -126.76 -7.46
CA TYR A 88 63.60 -125.62 -8.18
C TYR A 88 63.03 -124.55 -7.24
N LEU A 89 62.29 -124.97 -6.20
CA LEU A 89 61.76 -124.05 -5.20
C LEU A 89 62.86 -123.26 -4.47
N ASP A 90 64.07 -123.82 -4.29
CA ASP A 90 65.20 -123.11 -3.68
C ASP A 90 65.76 -122.04 -4.63
N SER A 91 65.80 -122.32 -5.93
CA SER A 91 66.18 -121.34 -6.96
C SER A 91 65.17 -120.19 -7.07
N VAL A 92 63.87 -120.52 -7.03
CA VAL A 92 62.78 -119.53 -7.03
C VAL A 92 62.85 -118.67 -5.78
N ASP A 93 63.04 -119.30 -4.61
CA ASP A 93 63.21 -118.60 -3.33
C ASP A 93 64.37 -117.61 -3.38
N GLN A 94 65.54 -118.00 -3.90
CA GLN A 94 66.70 -117.11 -4.00
C GLN A 94 66.46 -115.93 -4.96
N THR A 95 65.78 -116.16 -6.08
CA THR A 95 65.51 -115.12 -7.09
C THR A 95 64.48 -114.11 -6.59
N ILE A 96 63.37 -114.59 -6.04
CA ILE A 96 62.29 -113.74 -5.55
C ILE A 96 62.69 -113.06 -4.25
N SER A 97 63.48 -113.71 -3.38
CA SER A 97 63.94 -113.12 -2.11
C SER A 97 64.65 -111.80 -2.34
N GLY A 98 65.56 -111.68 -3.31
CA GLY A 98 66.25 -110.42 -3.58
C GLY A 98 65.31 -109.28 -4.00
N ILE A 99 64.28 -109.59 -4.78
CA ILE A 99 63.30 -108.60 -5.26
C ILE A 99 62.37 -108.15 -4.13
N VAL A 100 61.87 -109.10 -3.34
CA VAL A 100 60.99 -108.81 -2.19
C VAL A 100 61.77 -108.07 -1.11
N GLU A 101 63.03 -108.44 -0.85
CA GLU A 101 63.93 -107.76 0.10
C GLU A 101 64.21 -106.31 -0.33
N GLU A 102 64.63 -106.10 -1.59
CA GLU A 102 64.90 -104.75 -2.10
C GLU A 102 63.65 -103.88 -2.04
N THR A 103 62.50 -104.44 -2.42
CA THR A 103 61.24 -103.70 -2.37
C THR A 103 60.87 -103.41 -0.92
N ALA A 104 60.91 -104.39 -0.01
CA ALA A 104 60.63 -104.23 1.42
C ALA A 104 61.51 -103.17 2.09
N SER A 105 62.77 -103.01 1.65
CA SER A 105 63.67 -101.96 2.16
C SER A 105 63.27 -100.54 1.71
N LYS A 106 62.55 -100.43 0.59
CA LYS A 106 62.10 -99.17 -0.01
C LYS A 106 60.64 -98.85 0.34
N THR A 107 59.83 -99.85 0.68
CA THR A 107 58.48 -99.63 1.18
C THR A 107 58.54 -99.11 2.62
N LYS A 108 57.55 -98.32 3.02
CA LYS A 108 57.31 -98.01 4.44
C LYS A 108 56.39 -99.04 5.12
N ALA A 109 56.22 -100.21 4.51
CA ALA A 109 55.47 -101.30 5.11
C ALA A 109 56.29 -101.93 6.24
N LEU A 110 55.61 -102.42 7.27
CA LEU A 110 56.24 -103.17 8.36
C LEU A 110 56.83 -104.48 7.83
N SER A 111 56.09 -105.16 6.95
CA SER A 111 56.55 -106.36 6.27
C SER A 111 56.00 -106.45 4.85
N LEU A 112 56.71 -107.17 3.98
CA LEU A 112 56.31 -107.49 2.62
C LEU A 112 56.60 -108.96 2.38
N TYR A 113 55.63 -109.70 1.86
CA TYR A 113 55.74 -111.14 1.77
C TYR A 113 55.01 -111.75 0.60
N PHE A 114 55.49 -112.92 0.23
CA PHE A 114 54.81 -113.89 -0.60
C PHE A 114 54.81 -115.24 0.09
N TYR A 115 53.63 -115.78 0.35
CA TYR A 115 53.42 -117.12 0.88
C TYR A 115 52.91 -118.00 -0.25
N PHE A 116 53.62 -119.09 -0.54
CA PHE A 116 53.14 -120.07 -1.51
C PHE A 116 51.88 -120.76 -0.98
N ASP A 117 50.98 -121.16 -1.87
CA ASP A 117 49.85 -122.02 -1.52
C ASP A 117 50.40 -123.36 -0.99
N PRO A 118 50.18 -123.70 0.30
CA PRO A 118 50.73 -124.92 0.87
C PRO A 118 50.22 -126.20 0.18
N ASN A 119 49.00 -126.15 -0.38
CA ASN A 119 48.41 -127.26 -1.11
C ASN A 119 49.11 -127.49 -2.47
N LEU A 120 49.65 -126.43 -3.06
CA LEU A 120 50.33 -126.50 -4.35
C LEU A 120 51.72 -127.14 -4.22
N ILE A 121 52.48 -126.76 -3.19
CA ILE A 121 53.87 -127.20 -3.02
C ILE A 121 54.02 -128.41 -2.06
N GLY A 122 52.93 -128.87 -1.44
CA GLY A 122 52.94 -130.01 -0.53
C GLY A 122 53.71 -129.76 0.78
N GLY A 123 53.80 -128.51 1.21
CA GLY A 123 54.54 -128.04 2.38
C GLY A 123 54.38 -126.53 2.57
N SER A 124 55.06 -125.94 3.55
CA SER A 124 55.02 -124.48 3.74
C SER A 124 56.32 -123.84 3.25
N ARG A 125 56.19 -122.76 2.47
CA ARG A 125 57.31 -121.92 2.08
C ARG A 125 56.85 -120.46 1.95
N ASN A 126 57.64 -119.56 2.52
CA ASN A 126 57.41 -118.14 2.40
C ASN A 126 58.70 -117.38 2.06
N ILE A 127 58.48 -116.27 1.37
CA ILE A 127 59.47 -115.25 1.11
C ILE A 127 58.91 -114.00 1.76
N SER A 128 59.26 -113.78 3.02
CA SER A 128 58.71 -112.72 3.84
C SER A 128 59.86 -111.92 4.44
N PHE A 129 59.80 -110.61 4.30
CA PHE A 129 60.78 -109.68 4.84
C PHE A 129 60.08 -108.61 5.67
N SER A 130 60.54 -108.42 6.90
CA SER A 130 60.14 -107.29 7.73
C SER A 130 61.20 -106.21 7.69
N SER A 131 60.76 -104.95 7.71
CA SER A 131 61.66 -103.81 7.87
C SER A 131 61.97 -103.62 9.36
N LYS A 132 63.22 -103.86 9.77
CA LYS A 132 63.71 -103.63 11.14
C LYS A 132 64.91 -102.69 11.08
N ASP A 133 64.77 -101.51 11.66
CA ASP A 133 65.79 -100.44 11.67
C ASP A 133 66.29 -100.04 10.25
N GLY A 134 65.37 -99.99 9.28
CA GLY A 134 65.66 -99.60 7.90
C GLY A 134 66.37 -100.67 7.07
N LYS A 135 66.47 -101.90 7.57
CA LYS A 135 66.98 -103.07 6.83
C LYS A 135 65.91 -104.14 6.75
N ALA A 136 65.82 -104.80 5.60
CA ALA A 136 64.93 -105.94 5.41
C ALA A 136 65.54 -107.18 6.11
N VAL A 137 64.73 -107.83 6.95
CA VAL A 137 65.08 -109.04 7.70
C VAL A 137 64.13 -110.15 7.28
N ARG A 138 64.67 -111.28 6.84
CA ARG A 138 63.85 -112.42 6.42
C ARG A 138 63.13 -113.04 7.63
N ASN A 139 61.82 -113.21 7.51
CA ASN A 139 60.97 -113.81 8.52
C ASN A 139 61.03 -115.34 8.46
N ALA A 140 60.70 -115.98 9.59
CA ALA A 140 60.62 -117.43 9.68
C ALA A 140 59.48 -117.99 8.81
N GLN A 141 59.62 -119.25 8.39
CA GLN A 141 58.54 -119.97 7.72
C GLN A 141 57.42 -120.25 8.71
N LEU A 142 56.17 -120.05 8.27
CA LEU A 142 55.01 -120.50 9.04
C LEU A 142 54.87 -122.02 8.93
N PRO A 143 54.56 -122.75 10.02
CA PRO A 143 54.18 -124.16 9.92
C PRO A 143 52.99 -124.35 8.99
N MET A 144 52.92 -125.48 8.28
CA MET A 144 51.79 -125.78 7.38
C MET A 144 50.45 -125.82 8.15
N GLU A 145 50.48 -126.25 9.40
CA GLU A 145 49.32 -126.32 10.31
C GLU A 145 48.72 -124.94 10.63
N SER A 146 49.48 -123.86 10.44
CA SER A 146 48.98 -122.50 10.67
C SER A 146 47.99 -122.04 9.61
N PHE A 147 47.95 -122.66 8.42
CA PHE A 147 47.05 -122.29 7.33
C PHE A 147 45.67 -122.97 7.51
N ASP A 148 44.90 -122.53 8.52
CA ASP A 148 43.51 -122.92 8.73
C ASP A 148 42.56 -121.87 8.15
N LYS A 149 41.64 -122.29 7.27
CA LYS A 149 40.63 -121.42 6.67
C LYS A 149 39.62 -120.87 7.69
N ASN A 150 39.41 -121.56 8.81
CA ASN A 150 38.46 -121.14 9.84
C ASN A 150 39.10 -120.27 10.92
N ASP A 151 40.43 -120.06 10.89
CA ASP A 151 41.11 -119.15 11.79
C ASP A 151 40.97 -117.71 11.27
N PRO A 152 40.28 -116.80 11.99
CA PRO A 152 40.20 -115.39 11.61
C PRO A 152 41.58 -114.74 11.46
N GLY A 153 42.61 -115.24 12.16
CA GLY A 153 44.00 -114.79 12.02
C GLY A 153 44.63 -115.10 10.66
N MET A 154 43.99 -115.94 9.83
CA MET A 154 44.39 -116.25 8.45
C MET A 154 43.48 -115.61 7.39
N ASP A 155 42.59 -114.69 7.79
CA ASP A 155 41.75 -113.92 6.86
C ASP A 155 42.58 -113.18 5.81
N TRP A 156 43.74 -112.65 6.20
CA TRP A 156 44.66 -111.98 5.27
C TRP A 156 45.13 -112.91 4.14
N PHE A 157 45.16 -114.23 4.36
CA PHE A 157 45.53 -115.21 3.34
C PHE A 157 44.30 -115.69 2.55
N TYR A 158 43.19 -116.05 3.20
CA TYR A 158 42.05 -116.67 2.53
C TYR A 158 41.04 -115.68 1.91
N LYS A 159 40.74 -114.55 2.55
CA LYS A 159 39.80 -113.55 2.00
C LYS A 159 40.21 -112.98 0.63
N PRO A 160 41.49 -112.61 0.36
CA PRO A 160 41.87 -112.17 -0.99
C PRO A 160 41.68 -113.27 -2.03
N ILE A 161 41.88 -114.55 -1.69
CA ILE A 161 41.65 -115.68 -2.60
C ILE A 161 40.16 -115.82 -2.94
N GLU A 162 39.29 -115.76 -1.93
CA GLU A 162 37.84 -115.85 -2.13
C GLU A 162 37.29 -114.71 -2.97
N ARG A 163 37.78 -113.49 -2.72
CA ARG A 163 37.33 -112.28 -3.43
C ARG A 163 37.97 -112.12 -4.80
N LYS A 164 39.11 -112.78 -5.07
CA LYS A 164 39.94 -112.63 -6.29
C LYS A 164 40.41 -111.20 -6.57
N VAL A 165 40.35 -110.32 -5.57
CA VAL A 165 40.80 -108.92 -5.62
C VAL A 165 41.59 -108.61 -4.36
N GLY A 166 42.29 -107.48 -4.36
CA GLY A 166 43.02 -107.05 -3.18
C GLY A 166 42.11 -106.79 -1.99
N TYR A 167 42.61 -107.19 -0.82
CA TYR A 167 41.89 -107.16 0.43
C TYR A 167 42.69 -106.36 1.45
N TRP A 168 42.06 -105.38 2.07
CA TRP A 168 42.54 -104.75 3.29
C TRP A 168 41.91 -105.45 4.49
N SER A 169 42.72 -105.86 5.45
CA SER A 169 42.21 -106.36 6.73
C SER A 169 41.83 -105.18 7.63
N ASP A 170 40.89 -105.43 8.55
CA ASP A 170 40.82 -104.63 9.77
C ASP A 170 42.07 -104.86 10.64
N PRO A 171 42.33 -104.02 11.64
CA PRO A 171 43.45 -104.20 12.55
C PRO A 171 43.34 -105.53 13.29
N TYR A 172 44.39 -106.34 13.23
CA TYR A 172 44.45 -107.60 13.97
C TYR A 172 45.84 -107.81 14.56
N TYR A 173 45.88 -108.48 15.71
CA TYR A 173 47.13 -108.77 16.38
C TYR A 173 47.88 -109.90 15.65
N TRP A 174 49.10 -109.61 15.22
CA TRP A 174 49.94 -110.58 14.53
C TRP A 174 51.12 -111.00 15.40
N GLU A 175 51.04 -112.21 15.95
CA GLU A 175 52.03 -112.75 16.90
C GLU A 175 53.48 -112.71 16.37
N PRO A 176 53.78 -112.99 15.08
CA PRO A 176 55.16 -112.87 14.57
C PRO A 176 55.78 -111.48 14.74
N HIS A 177 54.99 -110.40 14.64
CA HIS A 177 55.47 -109.02 14.86
C HIS A 177 55.18 -108.49 16.26
N LYS A 178 54.41 -109.24 17.07
CA LYS A 178 53.94 -108.91 18.42
C LYS A 178 53.27 -107.53 18.51
N ARG A 179 52.44 -107.21 17.52
CA ARG A 179 51.72 -105.94 17.43
C ARG A 179 50.49 -106.05 16.54
N ASP A 180 49.60 -105.09 16.67
CA ASP A 180 48.46 -104.94 15.76
C ASP A 180 48.92 -104.42 14.41
N ILE A 181 48.46 -105.07 13.37
CA ILE A 181 48.80 -104.74 11.99
C ILE A 181 47.54 -104.62 11.14
N VAL A 182 47.68 -103.89 10.04
CA VAL A 182 46.71 -103.84 8.95
C VAL A 182 47.41 -104.36 7.71
N SER A 183 46.80 -105.33 7.05
CA SER A 183 47.44 -106.05 5.95
C SER A 183 46.72 -105.79 4.64
N TYR A 184 47.48 -105.47 3.60
CA TYR A 184 46.98 -105.49 2.23
C TYR A 184 47.49 -106.72 1.51
N THR A 185 46.59 -107.57 1.05
CA THR A 185 46.94 -108.84 0.42
C THR A 185 46.22 -109.04 -0.91
N ILE A 186 46.89 -109.71 -1.84
CA ILE A 186 46.36 -110.11 -3.14
C ILE A 186 46.69 -111.58 -3.42
N PRO A 187 45.78 -112.33 -4.06
CA PRO A 187 46.10 -113.65 -4.54
C PRO A 187 46.96 -113.54 -5.82
N VAL A 188 48.03 -114.33 -5.92
CA VAL A 188 48.90 -114.36 -7.10
C VAL A 188 48.65 -115.65 -7.87
N TYR A 189 48.32 -115.52 -9.16
CA TYR A 189 48.01 -116.64 -10.04
C TYR A 189 49.03 -116.74 -11.17
N SER A 190 49.27 -117.96 -11.66
CA SER A 190 49.91 -118.22 -12.96
C SER A 190 48.95 -119.03 -13.83
N GLY A 191 48.31 -118.37 -14.80
CA GLY A 191 47.13 -118.90 -15.48
C GLY A 191 45.97 -119.06 -14.49
N ASP A 192 45.33 -120.23 -14.47
CA ASP A 192 44.25 -120.55 -13.52
C ASP A 192 44.73 -121.14 -12.18
N THR A 193 46.05 -121.29 -11.99
CA THR A 193 46.62 -121.91 -10.78
C THR A 193 47.02 -120.84 -9.77
N LEU A 194 46.47 -120.92 -8.55
CA LEU A 194 46.89 -120.07 -7.43
C LEU A 194 48.30 -120.46 -7.01
N LEU A 195 49.24 -119.53 -7.13
CA LEU A 195 50.61 -119.74 -6.67
C LEU A 195 50.75 -119.50 -5.17
N GLY A 196 49.97 -118.56 -4.64
CA GLY A 196 50.06 -118.12 -3.26
C GLY A 196 49.46 -116.74 -3.05
N VAL A 197 49.74 -116.15 -1.89
CA VAL A 197 49.25 -114.82 -1.50
C VAL A 197 50.42 -113.90 -1.26
N MET A 198 50.35 -112.73 -1.89
CA MET A 198 51.28 -111.65 -1.65
C MET A 198 50.63 -110.62 -0.74
N GLY A 199 51.38 -110.07 0.22
CA GLY A 199 50.87 -109.00 1.05
C GLY A 199 51.92 -108.11 1.65
N ALA A 200 51.45 -107.01 2.21
CA ALA A 200 52.22 -106.07 2.99
C ALA A 200 51.49 -105.78 4.30
N ASP A 201 52.21 -105.86 5.42
CA ASP A 201 51.70 -105.47 6.72
C ASP A 201 52.07 -104.02 7.00
N ILE A 202 51.18 -103.27 7.62
CA ILE A 202 51.41 -101.94 8.16
C ILE A 202 51.21 -102.00 9.67
N ASP A 203 52.11 -101.38 10.43
CA ASP A 203 51.94 -101.24 11.87
C ASP A 203 50.74 -100.34 12.18
N PHE A 204 49.72 -100.88 12.85
CA PHE A 204 48.50 -100.13 13.14
C PHE A 204 48.75 -98.96 14.11
N SER A 205 49.84 -98.99 14.88
CA SER A 205 50.23 -97.86 15.73
C SER A 205 50.49 -96.58 14.93
N ILE A 206 50.78 -96.67 13.63
CA ILE A 206 50.89 -95.50 12.74
C ILE A 206 49.55 -94.77 12.65
N PHE A 207 48.44 -95.51 12.47
CA PHE A 207 47.09 -94.93 12.41
C PHE A 207 46.64 -94.45 13.80
N ASN A 208 46.85 -95.26 14.84
CA ASN A 208 46.49 -94.89 16.22
C ASN A 208 47.20 -93.59 16.67
N ASN A 209 48.51 -93.48 16.43
CA ASN A 209 49.27 -92.27 16.76
C ASN A 209 48.89 -91.08 15.87
N ALA A 210 48.60 -91.31 14.59
CA ALA A 210 48.23 -90.23 13.69
C ALA A 210 46.88 -89.63 14.07
N ILE A 211 45.90 -90.44 14.47
CA ILE A 211 44.56 -89.99 14.89
C ILE A 211 44.61 -89.28 16.25
N ASN A 212 45.24 -89.87 17.26
CA ASN A 212 45.29 -89.29 18.61
C ASN A 212 46.10 -87.97 18.70
N ASN A 213 46.98 -87.69 17.73
CA ASN A 213 47.72 -86.43 17.67
C ASN A 213 46.98 -85.31 16.92
N ILE A 214 45.78 -85.55 16.40
CA ILE A 214 44.98 -84.50 15.75
C ILE A 214 44.28 -83.69 16.84
N SER A 215 44.76 -82.46 17.05
CA SER A 215 44.07 -81.46 17.87
C SER A 215 42.97 -80.78 17.06
N VAL A 216 41.72 -80.85 17.51
CA VAL A 216 40.58 -80.17 16.90
C VAL A 216 40.12 -79.09 17.86
N TYR A 217 40.50 -77.83 17.62
CA TYR A 217 40.31 -76.73 18.59
C TYR A 217 40.90 -77.07 19.98
N ASP A 218 40.32 -76.57 21.08
CA ASP A 218 40.82 -76.77 22.44
C ASP A 218 40.27 -78.06 23.08
N THR A 219 39.04 -78.48 22.76
CA THR A 219 38.42 -79.68 23.38
C THR A 219 37.96 -80.78 22.41
N GLY A 220 38.06 -80.57 21.10
CA GLY A 220 37.68 -81.56 20.10
C GLY A 220 38.71 -82.68 19.89
N TYR A 221 38.29 -83.73 19.20
CA TYR A 221 39.09 -84.94 18.99
C TYR A 221 38.93 -85.52 17.58
N ALA A 222 39.82 -86.44 17.22
CA ALA A 222 39.68 -87.25 16.00
C ALA A 222 39.47 -88.73 16.33
N SER A 223 38.82 -89.44 15.42
CA SER A 223 38.55 -90.86 15.55
C SER A 223 38.66 -91.55 14.18
N LEU A 224 38.94 -92.85 14.20
CA LEU A 224 38.93 -93.72 13.04
C LEU A 224 37.93 -94.85 13.30
N ILE A 225 37.05 -95.11 12.35
CA ILE A 225 36.05 -96.17 12.44
C ILE A 225 36.14 -97.11 11.22
N SER A 226 35.75 -98.37 11.40
CA SER A 226 35.79 -99.41 10.37
C SER A 226 34.76 -99.16 9.26
N SER A 227 34.81 -99.96 8.18
CA SER A 227 33.79 -99.94 7.14
C SER A 227 32.38 -100.26 7.68
N GLU A 228 32.33 -101.05 8.75
CA GLU A 228 31.17 -101.52 9.50
C GLU A 228 30.76 -100.57 10.64
N LEU A 229 31.41 -99.41 10.77
CA LEU A 229 31.13 -98.37 11.78
C LEU A 229 31.47 -98.77 13.23
N GLU A 230 32.47 -99.63 13.41
CA GLU A 230 33.10 -99.95 14.70
C GLU A 230 34.26 -99.00 15.00
N PHE A 231 34.50 -98.66 16.26
CA PHE A 231 35.61 -97.77 16.61
C PHE A 231 36.96 -98.46 16.50
N LEU A 232 37.83 -97.98 15.62
CA LEU A 232 39.21 -98.49 15.50
C LEU A 232 40.18 -97.65 16.34
N VAL A 233 39.95 -96.34 16.40
CA VAL A 233 40.68 -95.40 17.24
C VAL A 233 39.70 -94.36 17.76
N HIS A 234 39.53 -94.27 19.07
CA HIS A 234 38.76 -93.21 19.73
C HIS A 234 39.40 -92.86 21.08
N PRO A 235 39.27 -91.61 21.56
CA PRO A 235 39.75 -91.24 22.90
C PRO A 235 39.09 -91.97 24.08
N GLU A 236 37.94 -92.61 23.87
CA GLU A 236 37.05 -93.12 24.94
C GLU A 236 36.46 -94.49 24.61
N TYR A 237 36.06 -94.72 23.35
CA TYR A 237 35.48 -95.98 22.90
C TYR A 237 36.54 -96.96 22.37
N SER A 238 36.25 -98.25 22.49
CA SER A 238 37.14 -99.35 22.10
C SER A 238 36.63 -100.07 20.85
N ILE A 239 37.39 -101.03 20.34
CA ILE A 239 37.00 -101.84 19.16
C ILE A 239 35.78 -102.74 19.39
N GLU A 240 35.34 -102.90 20.64
CA GLU A 240 34.10 -103.62 20.97
C GLU A 240 32.85 -102.72 20.83
N ASP A 241 33.04 -101.42 20.62
CA ASP A 241 31.99 -100.42 20.54
C ASP A 241 31.66 -100.03 19.07
N THR A 242 30.36 -99.93 18.77
CA THR A 242 29.82 -99.45 17.48
C THR A 242 29.16 -98.10 17.68
N LEU A 243 28.99 -97.33 16.59
CA LEU A 243 28.21 -96.09 16.64
C LEU A 243 26.79 -96.29 17.20
N GLU A 244 26.16 -97.45 16.94
CA GLU A 244 24.83 -97.76 17.45
C GLU A 244 24.84 -98.14 18.94
N SER A 245 25.83 -98.92 19.41
CA SER A 245 25.88 -99.40 20.79
C SER A 245 26.13 -98.29 21.81
N VAL A 246 26.79 -97.20 21.40
CA VAL A 246 27.07 -96.04 22.26
C VAL A 246 26.09 -94.87 22.08
N GLY A 247 24.98 -95.09 21.36
CA GLY A 247 23.92 -94.09 21.20
C GLY A 247 24.24 -92.97 20.20
N LEU A 248 25.23 -93.17 19.32
CA LEU A 248 25.65 -92.23 18.26
C LEU A 248 24.99 -92.52 16.91
N GLY A 249 23.71 -92.89 16.92
CA GLY A 249 22.94 -93.16 15.70
C GLY A 249 22.78 -91.93 14.78
N ASP A 250 22.73 -90.73 15.36
CA ASP A 250 22.68 -89.48 14.59
C ASP A 250 23.96 -89.30 13.76
N LEU A 251 25.12 -89.64 14.33
CA LEU A 251 26.40 -89.58 13.63
C LEU A 251 26.44 -90.58 12.46
N ALA A 252 25.91 -91.79 12.65
CA ALA A 252 25.79 -92.79 11.58
C ALA A 252 24.98 -92.26 10.38
N SER A 253 23.94 -91.46 10.64
CA SER A 253 23.14 -90.83 9.58
C SER A 253 23.90 -89.72 8.83
N VAL A 254 24.74 -88.96 9.54
CA VAL A 254 25.56 -87.87 8.99
C VAL A 254 26.67 -88.41 8.10
N VAL A 255 27.35 -89.48 8.52
CA VAL A 255 28.50 -90.06 7.81
C VAL A 255 28.10 -91.07 6.72
N LYS A 256 26.80 -91.35 6.56
CA LYS A 256 26.25 -92.31 5.59
C LYS A 256 26.69 -92.07 4.15
N SER A 257 26.93 -90.81 3.77
CA SER A 257 27.39 -90.47 2.42
C SER A 257 28.81 -90.96 2.14
N ARG A 258 29.62 -91.17 3.20
CA ARG A 258 31.04 -91.58 3.22
C ARG A 258 32.01 -90.65 2.47
N ALA A 259 31.49 -89.83 1.55
CA ALA A 259 32.20 -88.74 0.91
C ALA A 259 32.70 -87.72 1.94
N LEU A 260 33.81 -87.05 1.64
CA LEU A 260 34.35 -86.01 2.49
C LEU A 260 33.29 -84.91 2.72
N GLY A 261 32.97 -84.64 3.98
CA GLY A 261 31.93 -83.70 4.34
C GLY A 261 31.98 -83.27 5.79
N THR A 262 31.09 -82.34 6.14
CA THR A 262 30.89 -81.83 7.49
C THR A 262 29.41 -81.91 7.84
N GLY A 263 29.10 -82.15 9.09
CA GLY A 263 27.74 -82.17 9.59
C GLY A 263 27.68 -81.86 11.06
N GLU A 264 26.46 -81.96 11.59
CA GLU A 264 26.18 -81.78 13.00
C GLU A 264 25.50 -83.02 13.53
N PHE A 265 25.85 -83.41 14.74
CA PHE A 265 25.20 -84.50 15.44
C PHE A 265 25.16 -84.18 16.93
N LYS A 266 24.46 -85.01 17.70
CA LYS A 266 24.40 -84.86 19.15
C LYS A 266 25.21 -85.92 19.86
N LEU A 267 26.08 -85.46 20.75
CA LEU A 267 26.78 -86.27 21.75
C LEU A 267 26.27 -85.84 23.13
N GLU A 268 25.67 -86.75 23.88
CA GLU A 268 25.09 -86.49 25.22
C GLU A 268 24.11 -85.29 25.27
N GLY A 269 23.39 -85.03 24.17
CA GLY A 269 22.43 -83.92 24.06
C GLY A 269 23.04 -82.56 23.73
N LYS A 270 24.36 -82.46 23.55
CA LYS A 270 25.05 -81.26 23.06
C LYS A 270 25.26 -81.35 21.57
N ASP A 271 25.14 -80.22 20.88
CA ASP A 271 25.39 -80.13 19.44
C ASP A 271 26.90 -80.14 19.19
N GLU A 272 27.35 -81.08 18.37
CA GLU A 272 28.73 -81.30 17.97
C GLU A 272 28.85 -81.08 16.46
N ILE A 273 29.97 -80.49 16.03
CA ILE A 273 30.33 -80.38 14.61
C ILE A 273 31.29 -81.52 14.30
N VAL A 274 30.96 -82.29 13.26
CA VAL A 274 31.81 -83.38 12.77
C VAL A 274 32.26 -83.11 11.34
N GLY A 275 33.52 -83.39 11.06
CA GLY A 275 34.03 -83.61 9.71
C GLY A 275 34.35 -85.08 9.53
N TYR A 276 33.99 -85.65 8.38
CA TYR A 276 34.13 -87.07 8.09
C TYR A 276 34.64 -87.32 6.67
N GLY A 277 35.34 -88.43 6.45
CA GLY A 277 35.73 -88.86 5.10
C GLY A 277 36.31 -90.28 5.05
N GLU A 278 35.98 -91.01 3.99
CA GLU A 278 36.40 -92.41 3.79
C GLU A 278 37.82 -92.52 3.22
N LEU A 279 38.67 -93.34 3.84
CA LEU A 279 40.01 -93.72 3.42
C LEU A 279 39.98 -94.76 2.29
N GLN A 280 41.11 -94.94 1.59
CA GLN A 280 41.26 -95.90 0.49
C GLN A 280 40.99 -97.37 0.89
N ASN A 281 41.15 -97.72 2.18
CA ASN A 281 40.86 -99.05 2.71
C ASN A 281 39.40 -99.23 3.16
N GLY A 282 38.54 -98.21 3.01
CA GLY A 282 37.13 -98.26 3.41
C GLY A 282 36.86 -97.84 4.86
N GLN A 283 37.88 -97.41 5.62
CA GLN A 283 37.69 -96.89 6.98
C GLN A 283 37.34 -95.40 6.95
N LEU A 284 36.63 -94.87 7.95
CA LEU A 284 36.23 -93.46 8.01
C LEU A 284 37.04 -92.72 9.08
N ILE A 285 37.68 -91.60 8.69
CA ILE A 285 38.24 -90.66 9.65
C ILE A 285 37.17 -89.63 10.04
N LEU A 286 37.09 -89.34 11.34
CA LEU A 286 36.21 -88.37 11.95
C LEU A 286 37.03 -87.32 12.70
N THR A 287 36.59 -86.06 12.67
CA THR A 287 37.08 -84.98 13.55
C THR A 287 35.88 -84.27 14.15
N VAL A 288 35.78 -84.21 15.47
CA VAL A 288 34.61 -83.74 16.23
C VAL A 288 35.00 -82.56 17.11
N VAL A 289 34.15 -81.52 17.18
CA VAL A 289 34.30 -80.38 18.11
C VAL A 289 32.94 -79.90 18.66
N PRO A 290 32.86 -79.54 19.95
CA PRO A 290 31.63 -78.99 20.53
C PRO A 290 31.24 -77.65 19.92
N LYS A 291 29.98 -77.54 19.46
CA LYS A 291 29.45 -76.28 18.90
C LYS A 291 29.48 -75.14 19.92
N SER A 292 29.34 -75.47 21.21
CA SER A 292 29.42 -74.49 22.30
C SER A 292 30.79 -73.82 22.42
N GLU A 293 31.88 -74.55 22.15
CA GLU A 293 33.25 -74.00 22.22
C GLU A 293 33.48 -72.93 21.13
N VAL A 294 32.93 -73.17 19.94
CA VAL A 294 32.97 -72.24 18.82
C VAL A 294 32.17 -70.96 19.10
N LEU A 295 30.99 -71.12 19.73
CA LEU A 295 30.05 -70.02 19.99
C LEU A 295 30.39 -69.20 21.24
N GLU A 296 31.26 -69.67 22.12
CA GLU A 296 31.66 -68.95 23.35
C GLU A 296 32.24 -67.56 23.03
N LYS A 297 33.01 -67.44 21.95
CA LYS A 297 33.54 -66.15 21.45
C LYS A 297 32.47 -65.16 20.98
N ALA A 298 31.25 -65.62 20.66
CA ALA A 298 30.15 -64.74 20.23
C ALA A 298 29.53 -63.97 21.42
N ASN A 299 29.56 -64.54 22.63
CA ASN A 299 28.94 -63.94 23.82
C ASN A 299 29.73 -62.74 24.36
N ASP A 300 31.06 -62.78 24.32
CA ASP A 300 31.92 -61.66 24.73
C ASP A 300 31.75 -60.42 23.83
N MET A 301 31.52 -60.64 22.54
CA MET A 301 31.24 -59.57 21.59
C MET A 301 29.88 -58.91 21.86
N SER A 302 28.88 -59.69 22.33
CA SER A 302 27.55 -59.18 22.71
C SER A 302 27.60 -58.24 23.94
N ASN A 303 28.40 -58.59 24.96
CA ASN A 303 28.54 -57.78 26.17
C ASN A 303 29.25 -56.43 25.94
N THR A 304 30.25 -56.41 25.06
CA THR A 304 30.96 -55.18 24.68
C THR A 304 30.03 -54.18 23.97
N LEU A 305 29.12 -54.68 23.12
CA LEU A 305 28.13 -53.85 22.40
C LEU A 305 27.07 -53.24 23.34
N MET A 306 26.66 -53.94 24.39
CA MET A 306 25.71 -53.41 25.39
C MET A 306 26.30 -52.24 26.20
N ALA A 307 27.59 -52.28 26.55
CA ALA A 307 28.25 -51.19 27.27
C ALA A 307 28.36 -49.89 26.44
N VAL A 308 28.63 -50.01 25.14
CA VAL A 308 28.71 -48.87 24.21
C VAL A 308 27.34 -48.19 24.06
N ALA A 309 26.25 -48.96 23.98
CA ALA A 309 24.90 -48.42 23.88
C ALA A 309 24.46 -47.64 25.13
N ALA A 310 24.81 -48.14 26.33
CA ALA A 310 24.54 -47.42 27.57
C ALA A 310 25.24 -46.05 27.62
N GLY A 311 26.48 -45.98 27.12
CA GLY A 311 27.23 -44.72 27.00
C GLY A 311 26.59 -43.72 26.02
N ALA A 312 26.11 -44.20 24.87
CA ALA A 312 25.47 -43.36 23.86
C ALA A 312 24.16 -42.71 24.34
N ILE A 313 23.37 -43.44 25.14
CA ILE A 313 22.11 -42.94 25.71
C ILE A 313 22.39 -41.81 26.73
N LEU A 314 23.38 -41.98 27.62
CA LEU A 314 23.75 -40.96 28.60
C LEU A 314 24.25 -39.67 27.93
N LEU A 315 25.06 -39.80 26.87
CA LEU A 315 25.55 -38.67 26.09
C LEU A 315 24.39 -37.89 25.43
N SER A 316 23.40 -38.61 24.90
CA SER A 316 22.22 -38.04 24.24
C SER A 316 21.34 -37.22 25.19
N ILE A 317 21.21 -37.67 26.45
CA ILE A 317 20.50 -36.91 27.51
C ILE A 317 21.24 -35.60 27.82
N GLY A 318 22.58 -35.64 27.93
CA GLY A 318 23.41 -34.46 28.16
C GLY A 318 23.29 -33.42 27.03
N VAL A 319 23.39 -33.87 25.77
CA VAL A 319 23.22 -33.00 24.58
C VAL A 319 21.81 -32.42 24.53
N GLY A 320 20.78 -33.22 24.80
CA GLY A 320 19.39 -32.76 24.83
C GLY A 320 19.16 -31.62 25.82
N LEU A 321 19.73 -31.70 27.03
CA LEU A 321 19.59 -30.66 28.05
C LEU A 321 20.27 -29.34 27.66
N VAL A 322 21.42 -29.40 27.00
CA VAL A 322 22.16 -28.22 26.52
C VAL A 322 21.40 -27.55 25.37
N VAL A 323 21.03 -28.31 24.34
CA VAL A 323 20.28 -27.80 23.17
C VAL A 323 18.90 -27.26 23.59
N GLY A 324 18.21 -27.95 24.50
CA GLY A 324 16.92 -27.50 25.03
C GLY A 324 16.99 -26.15 25.75
N LYS A 325 18.08 -25.85 26.47
CA LYS A 325 18.29 -24.53 27.09
C LYS A 325 18.72 -23.46 26.09
N LEU A 326 19.59 -23.79 25.14
CA LEU A 326 20.10 -22.86 24.13
C LEU A 326 19.04 -22.33 23.17
N ILE A 327 17.98 -23.10 22.92
CA ILE A 327 16.88 -22.71 22.03
C ILE A 327 15.70 -22.14 22.82
N SER A 328 15.30 -22.76 23.93
CA SER A 328 14.03 -22.43 24.58
C SER A 328 14.06 -21.14 25.40
N LYS A 329 15.21 -20.75 25.97
CA LYS A 329 15.34 -19.50 26.76
C LYS A 329 15.24 -18.24 25.87
N PRO A 330 15.96 -18.14 24.74
CA PRO A 330 15.83 -17.03 23.80
C PRO A 330 14.42 -16.86 23.21
N ILE A 331 13.75 -17.96 22.85
CA ILE A 331 12.36 -17.92 22.35
C ILE A 331 11.40 -17.31 23.39
N LEU A 332 11.58 -17.64 24.67
CA LEU A 332 10.77 -17.06 25.74
C LEU A 332 11.02 -15.56 25.92
N GLN A 333 12.25 -15.09 25.70
CA GLN A 333 12.57 -13.66 25.76
C GLN A 333 11.94 -12.91 24.58
N VAL A 334 12.04 -13.42 23.34
CA VAL A 334 11.34 -12.82 22.18
C VAL A 334 9.83 -12.85 22.37
N SER A 335 9.28 -13.90 22.98
CA SER A 335 7.86 -13.93 23.36
C SER A 335 7.51 -12.88 24.42
N GLY A 336 8.42 -12.54 25.33
CA GLY A 336 8.24 -11.45 26.31
C GLY A 336 8.20 -10.08 25.65
N LEU A 337 9.09 -9.84 24.66
CA LEU A 337 9.07 -8.68 23.77
C LEU A 337 7.72 -8.54 23.04
N ALA A 338 7.17 -9.65 22.55
CA ALA A 338 5.85 -9.64 21.89
C ALA A 338 4.71 -9.27 22.87
N ILE A 339 4.75 -9.78 24.11
CA ILE A 339 3.73 -9.49 25.13
C ILE A 339 3.79 -8.03 25.59
N THR A 340 4.98 -7.49 25.84
CA THR A 340 5.16 -6.08 26.22
C THR A 340 4.72 -5.15 25.09
N THR A 341 5.06 -5.47 23.85
CA THR A 341 4.58 -4.73 22.67
C THR A 341 3.06 -4.79 22.53
N ALA A 342 2.42 -5.94 22.80
CA ALA A 342 0.96 -6.07 22.76
C ALA A 342 0.25 -5.25 23.84
N ASN A 343 0.94 -4.98 24.96
CA ASN A 343 0.46 -4.08 26.02
C ASN A 343 0.85 -2.61 25.76
N LEU A 344 1.36 -2.27 24.57
CA LEU A 344 1.80 -0.93 24.17
C LEU A 344 2.93 -0.36 25.05
N ASP A 345 3.71 -1.23 25.70
CA ASP A 345 4.93 -0.84 26.42
C ASP A 345 6.12 -0.93 25.45
N LEU A 346 6.49 0.22 24.88
CA LEU A 346 7.53 0.38 23.88
C LEU A 346 8.88 0.86 24.45
N ARG A 347 8.98 0.97 25.79
CA ARG A 347 10.22 1.33 26.48
C ARG A 347 11.37 0.43 26.08
N TYR A 348 12.53 1.05 25.91
CA TYR A 348 13.76 0.30 25.67
C TYR A 348 14.09 -0.59 26.88
N ASP A 349 14.40 -1.85 26.61
CA ASP A 349 14.78 -2.85 27.62
C ASP A 349 16.05 -3.55 27.12
N ASP A 350 17.14 -3.23 27.80
CA ASP A 350 18.51 -3.71 27.56
C ASP A 350 18.67 -5.22 27.85
N SER A 351 17.71 -5.86 28.53
CA SER A 351 17.74 -7.30 28.79
C SER A 351 17.62 -8.18 27.53
N TYR A 352 17.29 -7.57 26.38
CA TYR A 352 17.14 -8.23 25.08
C TYR A 352 18.28 -7.96 24.09
N ASP A 353 19.25 -7.10 24.42
CA ASP A 353 20.35 -6.74 23.51
C ASP A 353 21.13 -7.97 23.02
N ASN A 354 21.32 -8.94 23.91
CA ASN A 354 22.00 -10.19 23.60
C ASN A 354 21.28 -11.06 22.55
N LEU A 355 20.00 -10.80 22.26
CA LEU A 355 19.25 -11.46 21.19
C LEU A 355 19.47 -10.77 19.85
N LEU A 356 19.67 -9.46 19.85
CA LEU A 356 19.86 -8.66 18.64
C LEU A 356 21.18 -9.01 17.93
N ASP A 357 22.21 -9.36 18.70
CA ASP A 357 23.52 -9.80 18.19
C ASP A 357 23.53 -11.23 17.63
N ARG A 358 22.44 -12.00 17.81
CA ARG A 358 22.36 -13.37 17.26
C ARG A 358 22.18 -13.34 15.75
N LYS A 359 22.87 -14.25 15.06
CA LYS A 359 22.78 -14.40 13.60
C LYS A 359 21.83 -15.51 13.12
N ASP A 360 21.16 -16.18 14.05
CA ASP A 360 20.21 -17.26 13.76
C ASP A 360 18.78 -16.74 13.62
N GLU A 361 17.82 -17.66 13.45
CA GLU A 361 16.40 -17.36 13.27
C GLU A 361 15.82 -16.59 14.47
N ILE A 362 16.35 -16.81 15.68
CA ILE A 362 15.91 -16.08 16.87
C ILE A 362 16.38 -14.63 16.83
N GLY A 363 17.62 -14.39 16.40
CA GLY A 363 18.13 -13.03 16.22
C GLY A 363 17.38 -12.26 15.14
N LYS A 364 17.03 -12.90 14.02
CA LYS A 364 16.15 -12.29 13.01
C LYS A 364 14.78 -11.91 13.57
N MET A 365 14.20 -12.78 14.41
CA MET A 365 12.91 -12.51 15.05
C MET A 365 13.00 -11.36 16.06
N ALA A 366 14.06 -11.31 16.87
CA ALA A 366 14.31 -10.21 17.81
C ALA A 366 14.51 -8.86 17.10
N ASN A 367 15.30 -8.83 16.02
CA ASN A 367 15.51 -7.64 15.20
C ASN A 367 14.21 -7.15 14.55
N ALA A 368 13.40 -8.06 13.97
CA ALA A 368 12.10 -7.70 13.41
C ALA A 368 11.13 -7.12 14.47
N PHE A 369 11.10 -7.68 15.68
CA PHE A 369 10.32 -7.10 16.78
C PHE A 369 10.86 -5.74 17.22
N SER A 370 12.18 -5.54 17.23
CA SER A 370 12.79 -4.25 17.57
C SER A 370 12.45 -3.17 16.53
N GLU A 371 12.60 -3.46 15.23
CA GLU A 371 12.20 -2.56 14.15
C GLU A 371 10.71 -2.21 14.21
N MET A 372 9.84 -3.20 14.48
CA MET A 372 8.41 -2.98 14.66
C MET A 372 8.11 -2.05 15.84
N ARG A 373 8.77 -2.25 17.00
CA ARG A 373 8.63 -1.35 18.15
C ARG A 373 9.13 0.06 17.85
N GLY A 374 10.24 0.19 17.12
CA GLY A 374 10.73 1.48 16.64
C GLY A 374 9.70 2.19 15.76
N SER A 375 9.14 1.46 14.80
CA SER A 375 8.10 1.99 13.90
C SER A 375 6.82 2.39 14.63
N LEU A 376 6.40 1.61 15.64
CA LEU A 376 5.26 1.93 16.49
C LEU A 376 5.51 3.16 17.37
N ARG A 377 6.74 3.34 17.88
CA ARG A 377 7.12 4.55 18.63
C ARG A 377 7.09 5.78 17.74
N ASP A 378 7.68 5.71 16.56
CA ASP A 378 7.69 6.83 15.61
C ASP A 378 6.26 7.17 15.17
N LEU A 379 5.41 6.16 14.94
CA LEU A 379 3.98 6.35 14.67
C LEU A 379 3.26 7.03 15.84
N SER A 380 3.53 6.61 17.08
CA SER A 380 2.94 7.21 18.29
C SER A 380 3.32 8.68 18.47
N LEU A 381 4.60 9.02 18.25
CA LEU A 381 5.09 10.40 18.33
C LEU A 381 4.46 11.28 17.24
N ASN A 382 4.39 10.78 16.01
CA ASN A 382 3.72 11.50 14.92
C ASN A 382 2.22 11.68 15.18
N LEU A 383 1.55 10.66 15.75
CA LEU A 383 0.14 10.78 16.13
C LEU A 383 -0.07 11.82 17.22
N ASP A 384 0.81 11.88 18.22
CA ASP A 384 0.75 12.88 19.29
C ASP A 384 0.83 14.31 18.74
N GLU A 385 1.79 14.56 17.83
CA GLU A 385 1.95 15.86 17.16
C GLU A 385 0.73 16.22 16.30
N ILE A 386 0.18 15.25 15.57
CA ILE A 386 -1.03 15.46 14.75
C ILE A 386 -2.23 15.80 15.65
N VAL A 387 -2.39 15.12 16.79
CA VAL A 387 -3.49 15.39 17.73
C VAL A 387 -3.41 16.80 18.30
N ASP A 388 -2.23 17.20 18.77
CA ASP A 388 -2.03 18.56 19.30
C ASP A 388 -2.30 19.62 18.23
N LYS A 389 -1.89 19.36 16.98
CA LYS A 389 -2.18 20.24 15.86
C LYS A 389 -3.68 20.32 15.54
N VAL A 390 -4.39 19.19 15.46
CA VAL A 390 -5.85 19.18 15.20
C VAL A 390 -6.61 19.89 16.32
N SER A 391 -6.22 19.69 17.58
CA SER A 391 -6.82 20.41 18.72
C SER A 391 -6.57 21.92 18.61
N GLY A 392 -5.34 22.33 18.27
CA GLY A 392 -5.00 23.74 18.03
C GLY A 392 -5.80 24.35 16.87
N ASP A 393 -5.86 23.67 15.73
CA ASP A 393 -6.59 24.11 14.53
C ASP A 393 -8.11 24.19 14.81
N ALA A 394 -8.68 23.24 15.57
CA ALA A 394 -10.09 23.28 15.97
C ALA A 394 -10.40 24.51 16.85
N LYS A 395 -9.50 24.87 17.77
CA LYS A 395 -9.66 26.04 18.62
C LYS A 395 -9.54 27.36 17.85
N VAL A 396 -8.62 27.43 16.88
CA VAL A 396 -8.52 28.56 15.95
C VAL A 396 -9.78 28.67 15.10
N LEU A 397 -10.31 27.54 14.61
CA LEU A 397 -11.54 27.51 13.84
C LEU A 397 -12.74 28.00 14.66
N ALA A 398 -12.86 27.59 15.93
CA ALA A 398 -13.90 28.07 16.84
C ALA A 398 -13.83 29.58 17.04
N SER A 399 -12.64 30.12 17.34
CA SER A 399 -12.44 31.57 17.50
C SER A 399 -12.74 32.36 16.22
N THR A 400 -12.35 31.83 15.05
CA THR A 400 -12.62 32.48 13.76
C THR A 400 -14.11 32.45 13.42
N THR A 401 -14.80 31.39 13.83
CA THR A 401 -16.26 31.26 13.67
C THR A 401 -16.99 32.26 14.57
N GLU A 402 -16.57 32.43 15.83
CA GLU A 402 -17.13 33.46 16.73
C GLU A 402 -16.97 34.88 16.15
N GLU A 403 -15.79 35.21 15.63
CA GLU A 403 -15.53 36.50 14.98
C GLU A 403 -16.38 36.70 13.71
N SER A 404 -16.55 35.64 12.91
CA SER A 404 -17.39 35.66 11.72
C SER A 404 -18.86 35.84 12.07
N SER A 405 -19.37 35.16 13.11
CA SER A 405 -20.74 35.35 13.61
C SER A 405 -21.00 36.78 14.07
N ALA A 406 -20.07 37.38 14.82
CA ALA A 406 -20.19 38.78 15.22
C ALA A 406 -20.23 39.74 14.02
N SER A 407 -19.43 39.46 12.98
CA SER A 407 -19.43 40.24 11.74
C SER A 407 -20.76 40.09 10.97
N ILE A 408 -21.36 38.90 10.98
CA ILE A 408 -22.67 38.63 10.37
C ILE A 408 -23.78 39.39 11.12
N GLU A 409 -23.73 39.44 12.45
CA GLU A 409 -24.68 40.25 13.25
C GLU A 409 -24.58 41.75 12.92
N GLU A 410 -23.38 42.28 12.72
CA GLU A 410 -23.18 43.68 12.32
C GLU A 410 -23.70 43.94 10.89
N LEU A 411 -23.51 42.98 9.97
CA LEU A 411 -24.11 43.04 8.63
C LEU A 411 -25.64 43.02 8.69
N ALA A 412 -26.24 42.22 9.58
CA ALA A 412 -27.69 42.17 9.77
C ALA A 412 -28.23 43.53 10.22
N ALA A 413 -27.59 44.14 11.23
CA ALA A 413 -27.95 45.47 11.71
C ALA A 413 -27.81 46.53 10.59
N SER A 414 -26.75 46.45 9.79
CA SER A 414 -26.52 47.35 8.67
C SER A 414 -27.58 47.22 7.57
N ALA A 415 -28.03 45.99 7.28
CA ALA A 415 -29.12 45.73 6.32
C ALA A 415 -30.47 46.31 6.80
N ASP A 416 -30.77 46.18 8.09
CA ASP A 416 -31.98 46.78 8.70
C ASP A 416 -31.95 48.32 8.63
N GLU A 417 -30.79 48.93 8.94
CA GLU A 417 -30.61 50.37 8.80
C GLU A 417 -30.75 50.83 7.34
N LEU A 418 -30.16 50.10 6.39
CA LEU A 418 -30.25 50.43 4.96
C LEU A 418 -31.68 50.31 4.43
N THR A 419 -32.43 49.31 4.88
CA THR A 419 -33.85 49.14 4.55
C THR A 419 -34.66 50.33 5.08
N SER A 420 -34.44 50.71 6.34
CA SER A 420 -35.12 51.85 6.97
C SER A 420 -34.78 53.17 6.26
N ALA A 421 -33.51 53.39 5.91
CA ALA A 421 -33.05 54.56 5.17
C ALA A 421 -33.67 54.61 3.76
N SER A 422 -33.73 53.48 3.06
CA SER A 422 -34.32 53.39 1.72
C SER A 422 -35.83 53.68 1.74
N ASN A 423 -36.55 53.17 2.74
CA ASN A 423 -37.97 53.50 2.91
C ASN A 423 -38.20 54.99 3.18
N ASN A 424 -37.39 55.60 4.08
CA ASN A 424 -37.45 57.05 4.31
C ASN A 424 -37.13 57.86 3.03
N GLN A 425 -36.21 57.37 2.20
CA GLN A 425 -35.87 57.99 0.93
C GLN A 425 -37.03 57.88 -0.08
N LEU A 426 -37.74 56.76 -0.14
CA LEU A 426 -38.96 56.63 -0.94
C LEU A 426 -40.05 57.63 -0.50
N ASP A 427 -40.30 57.74 0.81
CA ASP A 427 -41.28 58.70 1.35
C ASP A 427 -40.88 60.16 1.03
N THR A 428 -39.60 60.49 1.19
CA THR A 428 -39.07 61.82 0.86
C THR A 428 -39.19 62.12 -0.62
N THR A 429 -38.93 61.14 -1.48
CA THR A 429 -39.05 61.25 -2.93
C THR A 429 -40.52 61.43 -3.35
N ALA A 430 -41.44 60.70 -2.73
CA ALA A 430 -42.88 60.84 -2.95
C ALA A 430 -43.38 62.25 -2.55
N ASN A 431 -42.96 62.77 -1.40
CA ASN A 431 -43.25 64.14 -0.98
C ASN A 431 -42.66 65.17 -1.97
N GLY A 432 -41.44 64.94 -2.46
CA GLY A 432 -40.82 65.77 -3.50
C GLY A 432 -41.64 65.83 -4.80
N MET A 433 -42.17 64.68 -5.23
CA MET A 433 -43.06 64.58 -6.39
C MET A 433 -44.38 65.35 -6.18
N GLU A 434 -44.96 65.30 -4.97
CA GLU A 434 -46.15 66.09 -4.64
C GLU A 434 -45.86 67.60 -4.72
N MET A 435 -44.72 68.05 -4.18
CA MET A 435 -44.29 69.45 -4.27
C MET A 435 -44.07 69.91 -5.72
N LEU A 436 -43.50 69.05 -6.59
CA LEU A 436 -43.34 69.37 -8.01
C LEU A 436 -44.67 69.47 -8.75
N ASN A 437 -45.67 68.67 -8.37
CA ASN A 437 -47.03 68.80 -8.89
C ASN A 437 -47.71 70.11 -8.43
N ALA A 438 -47.52 70.50 -7.16
CA ALA A 438 -47.99 71.79 -6.68
C ALA A 438 -47.31 72.96 -7.43
N LEU A 439 -46.00 72.85 -7.69
CA LEU A 439 -45.26 73.83 -8.50
C LEU A 439 -45.82 73.92 -9.92
N ALA A 440 -46.26 72.83 -10.53
CA ALA A 440 -46.90 72.85 -11.85
C ALA A 440 -48.18 73.72 -11.85
N ASN A 441 -48.98 73.64 -10.79
CA ASN A 441 -50.18 74.49 -10.64
C ASN A 441 -49.80 75.97 -10.51
N HIS A 442 -48.80 76.29 -9.67
CA HIS A 442 -48.33 77.67 -9.51
C HIS A 442 -47.74 78.26 -10.79
N ILE A 443 -47.00 77.47 -11.57
CA ILE A 443 -46.52 77.90 -12.89
C ILE A 443 -47.70 78.25 -13.79
N ARG A 444 -48.71 77.39 -13.86
CA ARG A 444 -49.90 77.63 -14.69
C ARG A 444 -50.62 78.91 -14.29
N GLU A 445 -50.84 79.12 -12.99
CA GLU A 445 -51.46 80.33 -12.43
C GLU A 445 -50.63 81.57 -12.76
N THR A 446 -49.31 81.51 -12.60
CA THR A 446 -48.41 82.63 -12.88
C THR A 446 -48.41 83.03 -14.35
N VAL A 447 -48.49 82.07 -15.27
CA VAL A 447 -48.60 82.36 -16.73
C VAL A 447 -49.94 83.04 -17.03
N GLU A 448 -51.04 82.55 -16.45
CA GLU A 448 -52.37 83.14 -16.61
C GLU A 448 -52.42 84.57 -16.07
N GLU A 449 -51.79 84.85 -14.92
CA GLU A 449 -51.64 86.19 -14.37
C GLU A 449 -50.79 87.11 -15.27
N ALA A 450 -49.69 86.60 -15.84
CA ALA A 450 -48.83 87.36 -16.75
C ALA A 450 -49.56 87.74 -18.05
N ASP A 451 -50.37 86.84 -18.61
CA ASP A 451 -51.23 87.13 -19.76
C ASP A 451 -52.26 88.23 -19.44
N ASN A 452 -52.89 88.17 -18.26
CA ASN A 452 -53.80 89.23 -17.82
C ASN A 452 -53.08 90.59 -17.70
N VAL A 453 -51.85 90.61 -17.18
CA VAL A 453 -51.03 91.83 -17.12
C VAL A 453 -50.72 92.37 -18.52
N LYS A 454 -50.45 91.49 -19.49
CA LYS A 454 -50.21 91.88 -20.88
C LYS A 454 -51.43 92.56 -21.51
N ASP A 455 -52.62 92.05 -21.25
CA ASP A 455 -53.88 92.66 -21.69
C ASP A 455 -54.08 94.05 -21.07
N VAL A 456 -53.80 94.20 -19.77
CA VAL A 456 -53.87 95.51 -19.08
C VAL A 456 -52.86 96.49 -19.67
N ILE A 457 -51.61 96.07 -19.91
CA ILE A 457 -50.58 96.91 -20.52
C ILE A 457 -51.02 97.38 -21.92
N SER A 458 -51.60 96.48 -22.73
CA SER A 458 -52.15 96.83 -24.04
C SER A 458 -53.26 97.88 -23.93
N GLY A 459 -54.21 97.71 -23.01
CA GLY A 459 -55.31 98.66 -22.79
C GLY A 459 -54.83 100.04 -22.31
N VAL A 460 -53.80 100.08 -21.46
CA VAL A 460 -53.16 101.34 -21.03
C VAL A 460 -52.43 101.99 -22.22
N GLY A 461 -51.75 101.21 -23.05
CA GLY A 461 -51.09 101.69 -24.27
C GLY A 461 -52.06 102.34 -25.25
N GLU A 462 -53.19 101.69 -25.53
CA GLU A 462 -54.25 102.24 -26.39
C GLU A 462 -54.84 103.53 -25.80
N SER A 463 -55.11 103.55 -24.50
CA SER A 463 -55.66 104.74 -23.80
C SER A 463 -54.67 105.91 -23.82
N SER A 464 -53.38 105.64 -23.60
CA SER A 464 -52.30 106.64 -23.67
C SER A 464 -52.20 107.24 -25.06
N LYS A 465 -52.21 106.40 -26.10
CA LYS A 465 -52.19 106.84 -27.50
C LYS A 465 -53.40 107.71 -27.85
N ALA A 466 -54.61 107.30 -27.46
CA ALA A 466 -55.82 108.08 -27.68
C ALA A 466 -55.79 109.43 -26.93
N GLY A 467 -55.21 109.45 -25.72
CA GLY A 467 -54.96 110.67 -24.94
C GLY A 467 -54.02 111.64 -25.65
N LYS A 468 -52.88 111.13 -26.14
CA LYS A 468 -51.90 111.91 -26.94
C LYS A 468 -52.51 112.49 -28.21
N GLU A 469 -53.24 111.69 -29.00
CA GLU A 469 -53.93 112.18 -30.21
C GLU A 469 -54.98 113.26 -29.90
N SER A 470 -55.68 113.15 -28.76
CA SER A 470 -56.66 114.16 -28.32
C SER A 470 -55.98 115.47 -27.92
N LEU A 471 -54.79 115.38 -27.32
CA LEU A 471 -53.99 116.52 -26.89
C LEU A 471 -53.29 117.23 -28.08
N GLU A 472 -52.87 116.48 -29.10
CA GLU A 472 -52.39 117.05 -30.36
C GLU A 472 -53.47 117.93 -31.00
N LYS A 473 -54.71 117.42 -31.09
CA LYS A 473 -55.87 118.19 -31.56
C LYS A 473 -56.18 119.41 -30.69
N LEU A 474 -55.99 119.32 -29.37
CA LEU A 474 -56.16 120.46 -28.46
C LEU A 474 -55.09 121.53 -28.73
N THR A 475 -53.84 121.12 -28.92
CA THR A 475 -52.72 122.01 -29.20
C THR A 475 -52.93 122.77 -30.52
N GLU A 476 -53.42 122.10 -31.57
CA GLU A 476 -53.82 122.76 -32.83
C GLU A 476 -54.93 123.81 -32.61
N ARG A 477 -55.93 123.51 -31.77
CA ARG A 477 -57.01 124.44 -31.44
C ARG A 477 -56.52 125.64 -30.63
N ILE A 478 -55.61 125.43 -29.67
CA ILE A 478 -54.97 126.50 -28.89
C ILE A 478 -54.21 127.44 -29.83
N GLN A 479 -53.41 126.90 -30.75
CA GLN A 479 -52.66 127.70 -31.72
C GLN A 479 -53.58 128.52 -32.65
N SER A 480 -54.69 127.93 -33.11
CA SER A 480 -55.71 128.63 -33.89
C SER A 480 -56.39 129.75 -33.09
N THR A 481 -56.65 129.50 -31.80
CA THR A 481 -57.23 130.48 -30.87
C THR A 481 -56.27 131.63 -30.62
N LEU A 482 -54.99 131.34 -30.35
CA LEU A 482 -53.95 132.34 -30.18
C LEU A 482 -53.84 133.25 -31.41
N SER A 483 -53.81 132.65 -32.61
CA SER A 483 -53.77 133.41 -33.87
C SER A 483 -55.00 134.32 -34.02
N SER A 484 -56.19 133.85 -33.62
CA SER A 484 -57.43 134.63 -33.70
C SER A 484 -57.43 135.78 -32.69
N THR A 485 -56.97 135.55 -31.45
CA THR A 485 -56.84 136.58 -30.42
C THR A 485 -55.84 137.67 -30.85
N LEU A 486 -54.69 137.29 -31.40
CA LEU A 486 -53.70 138.26 -31.92
C LEU A 486 -54.25 139.11 -33.08
N MET A 487 -55.09 138.52 -33.95
CA MET A 487 -55.79 139.29 -34.97
C MET A 487 -56.79 140.28 -34.37
N LEU A 488 -57.57 139.86 -33.35
CA LEU A 488 -58.51 140.76 -32.67
C LEU A 488 -57.82 141.90 -31.94
N VAL A 489 -56.68 141.64 -31.26
CA VAL A 489 -55.85 142.69 -30.64
C VAL A 489 -55.48 143.75 -31.68
N LYS A 490 -55.05 143.33 -32.87
CA LYS A 490 -54.72 144.25 -33.97
C LYS A 490 -55.94 145.02 -34.48
N ASP A 491 -57.08 144.36 -34.67
CA ASP A 491 -58.31 145.01 -35.16
C ASP A 491 -58.84 146.04 -34.16
N ILE A 492 -58.71 145.77 -32.85
CA ILE A 492 -59.09 146.68 -31.76
C ILE A 492 -58.13 147.88 -31.67
N ASP A 493 -56.82 147.68 -31.85
CA ASP A 493 -55.84 148.78 -31.96
C ASP A 493 -56.16 149.69 -33.16
N ASP A 494 -56.48 149.11 -34.32
CA ASP A 494 -56.90 149.87 -35.50
C ASP A 494 -58.23 150.62 -35.26
N LEU A 495 -59.19 150.03 -34.54
CA LEU A 495 -60.45 150.67 -34.17
C LEU A 495 -60.25 151.82 -33.16
N SER A 496 -59.31 151.65 -32.22
CA SER A 496 -58.90 152.68 -31.26
C SER A 496 -58.40 153.93 -31.98
N LYS A 497 -57.43 153.77 -32.89
CA LYS A 497 -56.88 154.87 -33.73
C LYS A 497 -57.95 155.54 -34.59
N LYS A 498 -58.86 154.77 -35.17
CA LYS A 498 -59.98 155.33 -35.96
C LYS A 498 -60.94 156.15 -35.08
N SER A 499 -61.22 155.70 -33.86
CA SER A 499 -62.09 156.42 -32.92
C SER A 499 -61.45 157.70 -32.41
N GLU A 500 -60.14 157.70 -32.15
CA GLU A 500 -59.34 158.90 -31.86
C GLU A 500 -59.43 159.93 -33.00
N ASN A 501 -59.20 159.50 -34.25
CA ASN A 501 -59.34 160.37 -35.42
C ASN A 501 -60.76 160.96 -35.57
N ILE A 502 -61.81 160.20 -35.25
CA ILE A 502 -63.19 160.72 -35.27
C ILE A 502 -63.36 161.77 -34.17
N GLY A 503 -62.80 161.55 -32.98
CA GLY A 503 -62.77 162.53 -31.89
C GLY A 503 -62.20 163.88 -32.33
N ASP A 504 -61.04 163.86 -32.99
CA ASP A 504 -60.38 165.06 -33.52
C ASP A 504 -61.22 165.79 -34.59
N ILE A 505 -61.88 165.02 -35.47
CA ILE A 505 -62.79 165.58 -36.48
C ILE A 505 -63.99 166.26 -35.79
N ILE A 506 -64.57 165.65 -34.77
CA ILE A 506 -65.72 166.21 -34.04
C ILE A 506 -65.32 167.48 -33.28
N GLU A 507 -64.14 167.54 -32.69
CA GLU A 507 -63.60 168.76 -32.08
C GLU A 507 -63.44 169.88 -33.11
N THR A 508 -62.94 169.55 -34.31
CA THR A 508 -62.83 170.48 -35.43
C THR A 508 -64.20 171.01 -35.88
N ILE A 509 -65.19 170.13 -36.05
CA ILE A 509 -66.56 170.53 -36.44
C ILE A 509 -67.19 171.40 -35.35
N LYS A 510 -67.04 171.03 -34.06
CA LYS A 510 -67.52 171.86 -32.95
C LYS A 510 -66.91 173.26 -32.96
N SER A 511 -65.61 173.37 -33.26
CA SER A 511 -64.95 174.67 -33.43
C SER A 511 -65.54 175.46 -34.62
N ILE A 512 -65.81 174.80 -35.75
CA ILE A 512 -66.45 175.44 -36.92
C ILE A 512 -67.88 175.88 -36.60
N SER A 513 -68.69 175.05 -35.93
CA SER A 513 -70.06 175.37 -35.54
C SER A 513 -70.10 176.53 -34.54
N ASN A 514 -69.18 176.57 -33.57
CA ASN A 514 -69.02 177.71 -32.66
C ASN A 514 -68.64 179.01 -33.39
N GLN A 515 -67.68 178.93 -34.32
CA GLN A 515 -67.33 180.07 -35.18
C GLN A 515 -68.51 180.53 -36.05
N THR A 516 -69.27 179.58 -36.61
CA THR A 516 -70.44 179.85 -37.44
C THR A 516 -71.57 180.48 -36.63
N ASN A 517 -71.82 180.00 -35.42
CA ASN A 517 -72.79 180.57 -34.48
C ASN A 517 -72.43 182.03 -34.14
N LEU A 518 -71.15 182.31 -33.85
CA LEU A 518 -70.66 183.67 -33.61
C LEU A 518 -70.78 184.58 -34.85
N LEU A 519 -70.44 184.07 -36.04
CA LEU A 519 -70.59 184.81 -37.30
C LEU A 519 -72.06 185.12 -37.60
N ALA A 520 -72.94 184.14 -37.41
CA ALA A 520 -74.38 184.26 -37.60
C ALA A 520 -75.01 185.23 -36.60
N LEU A 521 -74.60 185.18 -35.32
CA LEU A 521 -75.01 186.14 -34.30
C LEU A 521 -74.62 187.57 -34.68
N ASN A 522 -73.36 187.78 -35.11
CA ASN A 522 -72.90 189.09 -35.59
C ASN A 522 -73.70 189.57 -36.81
N ALA A 523 -74.03 188.66 -37.75
CA ALA A 523 -74.85 188.99 -38.92
C ALA A 523 -76.31 189.31 -38.56
N SER A 524 -76.93 188.58 -37.62
CA SER A 524 -78.27 188.87 -37.11
C SER A 524 -78.33 190.23 -36.43
N ILE A 525 -77.31 190.59 -35.65
CA ILE A 525 -77.19 191.91 -34.99
C ILE A 525 -77.12 193.03 -36.04
N GLU A 526 -76.28 192.90 -37.07
CA GLU A 526 -76.10 193.94 -38.08
C GLU A 526 -77.32 194.04 -39.02
N ALA A 527 -77.99 192.91 -39.30
CA ALA A 527 -79.24 192.89 -40.05
C ALA A 527 -80.41 193.55 -39.30
N ALA A 528 -80.49 193.37 -37.97
CA ALA A 528 -81.46 194.09 -37.12
C ALA A 528 -81.19 195.61 -37.11
N ARG A 529 -79.91 196.00 -37.22
CA ARG A 529 -79.47 197.41 -37.26
C ARG A 529 -79.84 198.13 -38.55
N ALA A 530 -79.93 197.42 -39.68
CA ALA A 530 -80.32 197.95 -40.98
C ALA A 530 -81.85 198.18 -41.15
N GLY A 531 -82.66 197.89 -40.12
CA GLY A 531 -84.11 198.14 -40.13
C GLY A 531 -84.86 197.35 -41.21
N GLU A 532 -85.87 197.94 -41.85
CA GLU A 532 -86.70 197.22 -42.84
C GLU A 532 -85.91 196.64 -44.02
N ALA A 533 -84.79 197.26 -44.42
CA ALA A 533 -83.94 196.76 -45.51
C ALA A 533 -83.17 195.47 -45.14
N GLY A 534 -82.90 195.25 -43.85
CA GLY A 534 -82.14 194.09 -43.35
C GLY A 534 -83.00 192.88 -42.96
N ARG A 535 -84.33 192.99 -43.03
CA ARG A 535 -85.26 191.99 -42.49
C ARG A 535 -85.11 190.61 -43.12
N GLY A 536 -84.84 190.52 -44.43
CA GLY A 536 -84.57 189.25 -45.12
C GLY A 536 -83.24 188.61 -44.68
N PHE A 537 -82.20 189.43 -44.46
CA PHE A 537 -80.90 188.96 -43.98
C PHE A 537 -80.95 188.49 -42.51
N ALA A 538 -81.73 189.16 -41.66
CA ALA A 538 -81.90 188.78 -40.26
C ALA A 538 -82.53 187.37 -40.12
N VAL A 539 -83.50 187.04 -40.97
CA VAL A 539 -84.12 185.70 -40.97
C VAL A 539 -83.10 184.64 -41.38
N VAL A 540 -82.28 184.90 -42.41
CA VAL A 540 -81.24 183.95 -42.85
C VAL A 540 -80.14 183.79 -41.79
N ALA A 541 -79.69 184.88 -41.17
CA ALA A 541 -78.68 184.83 -40.13
C ALA A 541 -79.17 184.09 -38.87
N GLU A 542 -80.44 184.27 -38.48
CA GLU A 542 -81.03 183.52 -37.37
C GLU A 542 -81.19 182.02 -37.71
N GLU A 543 -81.53 181.68 -38.95
CA GLU A 543 -81.59 180.28 -39.41
C GLU A 543 -80.18 179.63 -39.41
N ILE A 544 -79.14 180.36 -39.83
CA ILE A 544 -77.74 179.88 -39.76
C ILE A 544 -77.30 179.72 -38.29
N ARG A 545 -77.67 180.65 -37.41
CA ARG A 545 -77.38 180.58 -35.96
C ARG A 545 -77.99 179.32 -35.36
N LYS A 546 -79.26 179.07 -35.66
CA LYS A 546 -79.98 177.88 -35.23
C LYS A 546 -79.36 176.58 -35.78
N LEU A 547 -78.98 176.54 -37.06
CA LEU A 547 -78.26 175.40 -37.65
C LEU A 547 -76.89 175.16 -37.00
N ALA A 548 -76.19 176.23 -36.62
CA ALA A 548 -74.91 176.14 -35.91
C ALA A 548 -75.07 175.61 -34.47
N GLU A 549 -76.10 176.06 -33.74
CA GLU A 549 -76.46 175.53 -32.41
C GLU A 549 -76.90 174.06 -32.50
N GLU A 550 -77.74 173.68 -33.47
CA GLU A 550 -78.13 172.28 -33.73
C GLU A 550 -76.91 171.41 -34.12
N SER A 551 -75.94 171.98 -34.85
CA SER A 551 -74.69 171.32 -35.20
C SER A 551 -73.76 171.15 -33.99
N GLU A 552 -73.73 172.12 -33.07
CA GLU A 552 -73.00 172.00 -31.81
C GLU A 552 -73.62 170.93 -30.89
N GLU A 553 -74.94 170.89 -30.77
CA GLU A 553 -75.65 169.87 -30.00
C GLU A 553 -75.44 168.45 -30.60
N SER A 554 -75.48 168.35 -31.94
CA SER A 554 -75.22 167.10 -32.65
C SER A 554 -73.78 166.64 -32.48
N THR A 555 -72.79 167.55 -32.61
CA THR A 555 -71.37 167.21 -32.40
C THR A 555 -71.09 166.85 -30.95
N GLN A 556 -71.73 167.50 -29.97
CA GLN A 556 -71.62 167.12 -28.57
C GLN A 556 -72.20 165.72 -28.31
N SER A 557 -73.32 165.38 -28.95
CA SER A 557 -73.89 164.02 -28.87
C SER A 557 -72.95 162.97 -29.47
N ILE A 558 -72.36 163.24 -30.64
CA ILE A 558 -71.37 162.34 -31.26
C ILE A 558 -70.11 162.21 -30.39
N ARG A 559 -69.65 163.30 -29.76
CA ARG A 559 -68.50 163.29 -28.85
C ARG A 559 -68.73 162.33 -27.68
N THR A 560 -69.91 162.38 -27.04
CA THR A 560 -70.27 161.43 -25.97
C THR A 560 -70.22 159.99 -26.47
N ILE A 561 -70.75 159.71 -27.68
CA ILE A 561 -70.69 158.37 -28.28
C ILE A 561 -69.25 157.93 -28.53
N VAL A 562 -68.37 158.82 -29.03
CA VAL A 562 -66.95 158.52 -29.25
C VAL A 562 -66.21 158.25 -27.93
N GLU A 563 -66.46 159.04 -26.89
CA GLU A 563 -65.90 158.81 -25.55
C GLU A 563 -66.35 157.45 -24.97
N GLU A 564 -67.62 157.09 -25.13
CA GLU A 564 -68.16 155.77 -24.74
C GLU A 564 -67.55 154.63 -25.57
N MET A 565 -67.35 154.82 -26.88
CA MET A 565 -66.66 153.84 -27.73
C MET A 565 -65.20 153.66 -27.30
N GLN A 566 -64.44 154.73 -27.08
CA GLN A 566 -63.05 154.66 -26.62
C GLN A 566 -62.91 153.94 -25.28
N LYS A 567 -63.81 154.22 -24.33
CA LYS A 567 -63.85 153.49 -23.06
C LYS A 567 -64.13 152.00 -23.28
N SER A 568 -65.05 151.67 -24.18
CA SER A 568 -65.38 150.27 -24.51
C SER A 568 -64.20 149.56 -25.18
N ILE A 569 -63.48 150.23 -26.10
CA ILE A 569 -62.27 149.72 -26.75
C ILE A 569 -61.17 149.41 -25.73
N CYS A 570 -60.92 150.31 -24.77
CA CYS A 570 -59.92 150.08 -23.71
C CYS A 570 -60.28 148.87 -22.83
N VAL A 571 -61.57 148.66 -22.53
CA VAL A 571 -62.02 147.46 -21.82
C VAL A 571 -61.75 146.20 -22.64
N VAL A 572 -62.12 146.20 -23.92
CA VAL A 572 -61.89 145.05 -24.83
C VAL A 572 -60.40 144.76 -25.01
N GLU A 573 -59.55 145.78 -25.14
CA GLU A 573 -58.10 145.62 -25.25
C GLU A 573 -57.51 144.90 -24.03
N ARG A 574 -57.90 145.31 -22.82
CA ARG A 574 -57.49 144.64 -21.58
C ARG A 574 -57.97 143.19 -21.55
N GLU A 575 -59.25 142.94 -21.88
CA GLU A 575 -59.81 141.59 -21.91
C GLU A 575 -59.10 140.71 -22.95
N MET A 576 -58.64 141.26 -24.08
CA MET A 576 -57.87 140.52 -25.09
C MET A 576 -56.45 140.21 -24.65
N ASN A 577 -55.79 141.10 -23.91
CA ASN A 577 -54.48 140.82 -23.32
C ASN A 577 -54.58 139.70 -22.26
N GLU A 578 -55.58 139.77 -21.37
CA GLU A 578 -55.87 138.70 -20.41
C GLU A 578 -56.18 137.37 -21.13
N ALA A 579 -56.96 137.39 -22.22
CA ALA A 579 -57.23 136.22 -23.03
C ALA A 579 -55.96 135.64 -23.68
N SER A 580 -55.02 136.48 -24.12
CA SER A 580 -53.73 136.03 -24.68
C SER A 580 -52.88 135.32 -23.64
N GLU A 581 -52.76 135.87 -22.43
CA GLU A 581 -52.01 135.25 -21.32
C GLU A 581 -52.61 133.89 -20.93
N VAL A 582 -53.94 133.78 -20.87
CA VAL A 582 -54.63 132.51 -20.58
C VAL A 582 -54.34 131.47 -21.67
N VAL A 583 -54.36 131.86 -22.94
CA VAL A 583 -54.08 130.94 -24.07
C VAL A 583 -52.63 130.46 -24.05
N GLU A 584 -51.66 131.34 -23.75
CA GLU A 584 -50.24 130.99 -23.62
C GLU A 584 -50.01 130.00 -22.47
N SER A 585 -50.55 130.29 -21.27
CA SER A 585 -50.46 129.38 -20.12
C SER A 585 -51.15 128.03 -20.38
N THR A 586 -52.26 128.03 -21.12
CA THR A 586 -52.93 126.78 -21.55
C THR A 586 -52.05 125.99 -22.53
N SER A 587 -51.32 126.67 -23.43
CA SER A 587 -50.39 126.04 -24.36
C SER A 587 -49.22 125.37 -23.63
N GLU A 588 -48.62 126.04 -22.64
CA GLU A 588 -47.55 125.47 -21.82
C GLU A 588 -48.03 124.22 -21.07
N SER A 589 -49.21 124.30 -20.44
CA SER A 589 -49.82 123.18 -19.73
C SER A 589 -50.10 121.99 -20.66
N SER A 590 -50.57 122.26 -21.89
CA SER A 590 -50.80 121.22 -22.91
C SER A 590 -49.49 120.52 -23.31
N SER A 591 -48.38 121.27 -23.42
CA SER A 591 -47.07 120.69 -23.71
C SER A 591 -46.55 119.78 -22.59
N GLU A 592 -46.77 120.14 -21.32
CA GLU A 592 -46.39 119.32 -20.16
C GLU A 592 -47.18 117.99 -20.12
N VAL A 593 -48.49 118.06 -20.37
CA VAL A 593 -49.33 116.84 -20.48
C VAL A 593 -48.87 115.96 -21.65
N SER A 594 -48.40 116.54 -22.76
CA SER A 594 -47.90 115.80 -23.92
C SER A 594 -46.64 115.02 -23.59
N ALA A 595 -45.69 115.65 -22.90
CA ALA A 595 -44.50 114.99 -22.39
C ALA A 595 -44.87 113.83 -21.43
N THR A 596 -45.88 114.01 -20.58
CA THR A 596 -46.37 112.96 -19.68
C THR A 596 -46.89 111.73 -20.45
N PHE A 597 -47.67 111.93 -21.53
CA PHE A 597 -48.12 110.81 -22.36
C PHE A 597 -46.98 110.08 -23.07
N GLN A 598 -45.93 110.80 -23.49
CA GLN A 598 -44.72 110.20 -24.04
C GLN A 598 -44.01 109.30 -23.01
N GLU A 599 -43.86 109.77 -21.77
CA GLU A 599 -43.28 108.97 -20.68
C GLU A 599 -44.14 107.73 -20.35
N ILE A 600 -45.46 107.84 -20.43
CA ILE A 600 -46.38 106.71 -20.28
C ILE A 600 -46.17 105.69 -21.40
N GLU A 601 -46.06 106.12 -22.66
CA GLU A 601 -45.82 105.24 -23.81
C GLU A 601 -44.51 104.43 -23.65
N GLU A 602 -43.42 105.10 -23.24
CA GLU A 602 -42.14 104.44 -22.96
C GLU A 602 -42.23 103.47 -21.77
N SER A 603 -43.01 103.81 -20.75
CA SER A 603 -43.22 102.95 -19.58
C SER A 603 -44.07 101.72 -19.92
N VAL A 604 -45.10 101.87 -20.76
CA VAL A 604 -45.91 100.76 -21.30
C VAL A 604 -45.04 99.82 -22.13
N SER A 605 -44.19 100.35 -23.02
CA SER A 605 -43.28 99.53 -23.83
C SER A 605 -42.31 98.72 -22.97
N ARG A 606 -41.70 99.34 -21.96
CA ARG A 606 -40.81 98.64 -21.02
C ARG A 606 -41.55 97.59 -20.18
N ALA A 607 -42.78 97.89 -19.76
CA ALA A 607 -43.61 96.93 -19.03
C ALA A 607 -43.93 95.71 -19.89
N ALA A 608 -44.29 95.90 -21.17
CA ALA A 608 -44.54 94.80 -22.10
C ALA A 608 -43.32 93.90 -22.28
N GLU A 609 -42.15 94.48 -22.55
CA GLU A 609 -40.89 93.72 -22.70
C GLU A 609 -40.53 92.95 -21.43
N THR A 610 -40.72 93.57 -20.26
CA THR A 610 -40.45 92.92 -18.97
C THR A 610 -41.39 91.75 -18.72
N THR A 611 -42.67 91.89 -19.08
CA THR A 611 -43.66 90.80 -18.97
C THR A 611 -43.33 89.64 -19.90
N ASP A 612 -42.93 89.91 -21.15
CA ASP A 612 -42.51 88.84 -22.07
C ASP A 612 -41.28 88.08 -21.54
N LEU A 613 -40.27 88.80 -21.04
CA LEU A 613 -39.10 88.18 -20.40
C LEU A 613 -39.48 87.36 -19.15
N PHE A 614 -40.47 87.81 -18.39
CA PHE A 614 -40.96 87.10 -17.22
C PHE A 614 -41.62 85.77 -17.62
N ILE A 615 -42.46 85.77 -18.66
CA ILE A 615 -43.07 84.55 -19.21
C ILE A 615 -42.00 83.56 -19.67
N ASP A 616 -40.99 84.00 -20.42
CA ASP A 616 -39.89 83.14 -20.87
C ASP A 616 -39.15 82.48 -19.69
N ARG A 617 -38.91 83.22 -18.60
CA ARG A 617 -38.29 82.66 -17.38
C ARG A 617 -39.18 81.62 -16.71
N ILE A 618 -40.50 81.84 -16.66
CA ILE A 618 -41.45 80.87 -16.12
C ILE A 618 -41.50 79.59 -16.98
N MET A 619 -41.38 79.73 -18.31
CA MET A 619 -41.31 78.57 -19.21
C MET A 619 -40.04 77.75 -19.01
N ASN A 620 -38.90 78.38 -18.70
CA ASN A 620 -37.69 77.67 -18.32
C ASN A 620 -37.88 76.90 -17.00
N ILE A 621 -38.50 77.53 -15.98
CA ILE A 621 -38.82 76.85 -14.71
C ILE A 621 -39.72 75.63 -14.95
N ARG A 622 -40.65 75.70 -15.90
CA ARG A 622 -41.48 74.54 -16.30
C ARG A 622 -40.62 73.39 -16.84
N GLY A 623 -39.63 73.70 -17.68
CA GLY A 623 -38.69 72.70 -18.20
C GLY A 623 -37.82 72.08 -17.10
N ASP A 624 -37.27 72.91 -16.21
CA ASP A 624 -36.47 72.44 -15.06
C ASP A 624 -37.30 71.52 -14.15
N LYS A 625 -38.57 71.88 -13.91
CA LYS A 625 -39.52 71.02 -13.16
C LYS A 625 -39.73 69.67 -13.84
N GLU A 626 -39.84 69.61 -15.17
CA GLU A 626 -39.97 68.33 -15.90
C GLU A 626 -38.74 67.44 -15.73
N ALA A 627 -37.53 68.01 -15.84
CA ALA A 627 -36.28 67.28 -15.59
C ALA A 627 -36.16 66.79 -14.12
N LEU A 628 -36.65 67.58 -13.16
CA LEU A 628 -36.68 67.17 -11.75
C LEU A 628 -37.66 66.02 -11.49
N ILE A 629 -38.80 65.97 -12.20
CA ILE A 629 -39.73 64.84 -12.11
C ILE A 629 -39.05 63.55 -12.59
N GLU A 630 -38.40 63.57 -13.75
CA GLU A 630 -37.66 62.41 -14.29
C GLU A 630 -36.57 61.95 -13.31
N SER A 631 -35.82 62.88 -12.73
CA SER A 631 -34.79 62.58 -11.72
C SER A 631 -35.38 61.93 -10.46
N MET A 632 -36.55 62.39 -9.98
CA MET A 632 -37.23 61.81 -8.82
C MET A 632 -37.78 60.41 -9.11
N GLU A 633 -38.29 60.16 -10.32
CA GLU A 633 -38.71 58.82 -10.75
C GLU A 633 -37.53 57.84 -10.80
N GLU A 634 -36.38 58.28 -11.32
CA GLU A 634 -35.14 57.48 -11.31
C GLU A 634 -34.67 57.18 -9.88
N ILE A 635 -34.65 58.17 -8.99
CA ILE A 635 -34.32 57.98 -7.57
C ILE A 635 -35.28 56.98 -6.92
N ALA A 636 -36.58 57.10 -7.18
CA ALA A 636 -37.58 56.17 -6.64
C ALA A 636 -37.33 54.73 -7.14
N SER A 637 -37.00 54.55 -8.42
CA SER A 637 -36.68 53.25 -9.00
C SER A 637 -35.43 52.64 -8.36
N VAL A 638 -34.32 53.37 -8.31
CA VAL A 638 -33.05 52.90 -7.72
C VAL A 638 -33.23 52.57 -6.23
N THR A 639 -33.99 53.39 -5.50
CA THR A 639 -34.25 53.15 -4.08
C THR A 639 -35.08 51.88 -3.88
N LYS A 640 -36.02 51.58 -4.78
CA LYS A 640 -36.79 50.33 -4.73
C LYS A 640 -35.92 49.10 -5.02
N ASP A 641 -34.99 49.21 -5.96
CA ASP A 641 -34.00 48.15 -6.23
C ASP A 641 -33.07 47.92 -5.03
N ASN A 642 -32.69 49.00 -4.31
CA ASN A 642 -31.93 48.90 -3.07
C ASN A 642 -32.70 48.15 -1.98
N VAL A 643 -34.00 48.41 -1.81
CA VAL A 643 -34.84 47.65 -0.86
C VAL A 643 -34.81 46.16 -1.22
N SER A 644 -35.08 45.81 -2.49
CA SER A 644 -35.06 44.41 -2.94
C SER A 644 -33.69 43.75 -2.75
N SER A 645 -32.60 44.46 -3.04
CA SER A 645 -31.24 43.95 -2.87
C SER A 645 -30.88 43.75 -1.40
N THR A 646 -31.42 44.61 -0.52
CA THR A 646 -31.21 44.49 0.92
C THR A 646 -32.01 43.32 1.51
N GLU A 647 -33.23 43.05 1.01
CA GLU A 647 -33.99 41.85 1.39
C GLU A 647 -33.25 40.55 1.00
N GLU A 648 -32.65 40.50 -0.20
CA GLU A 648 -31.82 39.35 -0.62
C GLU A 648 -30.54 39.22 0.22
N MET A 649 -29.94 40.35 0.61
CA MET A 649 -28.81 40.37 1.54
C MET A 649 -29.20 39.82 2.91
N SER A 650 -30.36 40.20 3.46
CA SER A 650 -30.85 39.67 4.73
C SER A 650 -31.07 38.16 4.68
N ALA A 651 -31.63 37.63 3.58
CA ALA A 651 -31.77 36.19 3.39
C ALA A 651 -30.39 35.48 3.36
N SER A 652 -29.39 36.08 2.71
CA SER A 652 -28.02 35.53 2.67
C SER A 652 -27.34 35.56 4.05
N ILE A 653 -27.63 36.58 4.86
CA ILE A 653 -27.16 36.72 6.25
C ILE A 653 -27.75 35.62 7.12
N GLU A 654 -29.04 35.28 6.97
CA GLU A 654 -29.68 34.16 7.68
C GLU A 654 -29.00 32.81 7.32
N GLU A 655 -28.72 32.57 6.04
CA GLU A 655 -28.04 31.35 5.58
C GLU A 655 -26.59 31.25 6.10
N GLN A 656 -25.86 32.37 6.10
CA GLN A 656 -24.52 32.43 6.67
C GLN A 656 -24.52 32.20 8.19
N THR A 657 -25.51 32.73 8.90
CA THR A 657 -25.67 32.51 10.35
C THR A 657 -25.83 31.02 10.63
N ALA A 658 -26.74 30.34 9.91
CA ALA A 658 -26.94 28.90 10.05
C ALA A 658 -25.65 28.10 9.73
N SER A 659 -24.91 28.52 8.69
CA SER A 659 -23.64 27.89 8.33
C SER A 659 -22.58 28.03 9.42
N MET A 660 -22.50 29.19 10.09
CA MET A 660 -21.55 29.41 11.19
C MET A 660 -21.90 28.59 12.44
N GLU A 661 -23.19 28.39 12.73
CA GLU A 661 -23.61 27.46 13.79
C GLU A 661 -23.15 26.02 13.51
N GLU A 662 -23.24 25.58 12.25
CA GLU A 662 -22.78 24.24 11.83
C GLU A 662 -21.25 24.12 11.94
N VAL A 663 -20.50 25.12 11.46
CA VAL A 663 -19.02 25.14 11.57
C VAL A 663 -18.57 25.16 13.04
N SER A 664 -19.24 25.93 13.90
CA SER A 664 -18.97 25.94 15.35
C SER A 664 -19.18 24.57 15.98
N THR A 665 -20.26 23.89 15.59
CA THR A 665 -20.54 22.50 16.02
C THR A 665 -19.43 21.56 15.55
N MET A 666 -19.01 21.64 14.28
CA MET A 666 -17.93 20.82 13.72
C MET A 666 -16.58 21.06 14.41
N ALA A 667 -16.26 22.32 14.75
CA ALA A 667 -15.05 22.66 15.49
C ALA A 667 -15.04 22.01 16.89
N THR A 668 -16.17 22.05 17.57
CA THR A 668 -16.36 21.40 18.88
C THR A 668 -16.23 19.87 18.77
N GLU A 669 -16.79 19.27 17.72
CA GLU A 669 -16.64 17.83 17.46
C GLU A 669 -15.19 17.43 17.16
N LEU A 670 -14.46 18.23 16.38
CA LEU A 670 -13.04 18.01 16.09
C LEU A 670 -12.20 18.07 17.37
N GLU A 671 -12.45 19.04 18.25
CA GLU A 671 -11.78 19.13 19.55
C GLU A 671 -12.04 17.86 20.39
N ALA A 672 -13.29 17.41 20.45
CA ALA A 672 -13.66 16.18 21.18
C ALA A 672 -13.02 14.91 20.58
N ILE A 673 -12.87 14.84 19.25
CA ILE A 673 -12.17 13.73 18.58
C ILE A 673 -10.68 13.77 18.89
N ALA A 674 -10.05 14.94 18.82
CA ALA A 674 -8.64 15.12 19.15
C ALA A 674 -8.37 14.71 20.61
N GLU A 675 -9.21 15.13 21.55
CA GLU A 675 -9.08 14.75 22.96
C GLU A 675 -9.22 13.23 23.17
N LYS A 676 -10.18 12.58 22.51
CA LYS A 676 -10.29 11.10 22.53
C LYS A 676 -9.06 10.41 21.96
N LEU A 677 -8.50 10.93 20.86
CA LEU A 677 -7.30 10.37 20.25
C LEU A 677 -6.07 10.56 21.15
N LYS A 678 -5.95 11.72 21.82
CA LYS A 678 -4.92 11.99 22.83
C LYS A 678 -4.92 10.92 23.93
N VAL A 679 -6.10 10.61 24.46
CA VAL A 679 -6.27 9.56 25.50
C VAL A 679 -5.83 8.18 25.01
N GLU A 680 -6.05 7.83 23.74
CA GLU A 680 -5.57 6.56 23.19
C GLU A 680 -4.05 6.55 22.95
N VAL A 681 -3.47 7.67 22.50
CA VAL A 681 -2.02 7.85 22.34
C VAL A 681 -1.32 7.77 23.71
N ASP A 682 -1.88 8.38 24.75
CA ASP A 682 -1.36 8.37 26.11
C ASP A 682 -1.32 6.97 26.76
N LYS A 683 -2.05 5.98 26.22
CA LYS A 683 -1.94 4.58 26.66
C LYS A 683 -0.61 3.93 26.21
N ILE A 684 0.04 4.47 25.19
CA ILE A 684 1.32 3.98 24.69
C ILE A 684 2.42 4.48 25.62
N THR A 685 3.16 3.54 26.21
CA THR A 685 4.26 3.89 27.10
C THR A 685 5.56 3.85 26.31
N LEU A 686 6.21 5.01 26.10
CA LEU A 686 7.44 5.15 25.31
C LEU A 686 8.72 5.03 26.13
#